data_AF-A0A4P5QL13-F1
#
_entry.id   AF-A0A4P5QL13-F1
#
_cell.length_a   1.000
_cell.length_b   1.000
_cell.length_c   1.000
_cell.angle_alpha   90.00
_cell.angle_beta   90.00
_cell.angle_gamma   90.00
#
_symmetry.space_group_name_H-M   'P 1'
#
loop_
_entity.id
_entity.type
_entity.pdbx_description
1 polymer ?
#
loop_
_entity_poly.entity_id
_entity_poly.type
_entity_poly.pdbx_seq_one_letter_code
_entity_poly.pdbx_strand_id
1 'polypeptide(L)'
;MSTGPASLLALITSTDAATRDRSLDDLCTAAPFAQLLTECDALDAFRRESRNLYERVRALFFLHAIHRFHLPSRSELKKGGIIPFHGYEHLLARRFEDAIELFTAAQKSDGPSDALSSALASAYHRLAFQTLADQVRRSVRTVRGNQWMFRMGHPKDQPLRIRPELLAMNAAGAHPILRELTPVRMDLTHSAWSDIFFLGMDYPEGARVLNISVNLGVHGRDTETKPPVSAWLRVIDEPVLRLVSVDLGASADISSLAEVFDFAKDYLGLLKAAVIASGVVPPGIEGSGQSLGDLLAQMLGPGRGLELVSSVNDIPKGSRLAVSTNLLAALISVLMRATGQAESLTGELRESERRLVLARALLGEWIGGSGGGWQDSGGVWPGIKLIEGVASSPGDPEHGISRGRLMPQHRVFTRDEIPDSARKALQDSLVVVHGGMAQNVGPILEMVTEKYLLRCAAEWHGRQEALSFLDQILDALRKGDIRRVGEITTQNFSGPIQAIIPWASTYYTERLIESVRAEFGGDFWGFWMLGGMSGGGMGFIFAPHRKAEAQQRMAAIMSATKKELSSSLPFAMEPVVYDFKINEHGTFADLLDGGTHAPLMPKGYYLLLAPKLLRQDPKTLSHTRRVELDSFANACRTQPDLRDVVQELFHSLIPRTAEDRGSSQSLDALLEENGFDREAHEQIRSDLKSGRIGLAQNRLPANAVIEDVTPGDVADCQGLDGKSGAAHARGLDALRKGEAAVVTLAAGAASRWTQGAGVVKSLHPFCKFAGRHRTFLETHLAKSRRISLLANHSVPHVVTTSYLTHEPISAILAARKNYDYEGPLLLSRGRSVGLRMVPATRDLRFAWEEMPQQVLDEQQQKVRDSLRAALIRWAEGAGETGDYRGNLPLQCMHPIGHFYEIPNLLRNGTLAALLRERPQLKTLMLHNIDTLGANLDPALLGRHLESGATLSFEVITRRLEDRGGGLARVDGRVRLVEGLAMPREELEFNLTYYNTLTTWVDIDAMLAAFGLTRADLDNEPRVLAAIRSLAARVPTYITLKDVKKRWGHGQEDVFPVAQFEKLWGDLTALPEINSKFLVVPRLRGQQLKEQAQLDGWLRDGSAAYVESLCDFSQGG
;
A
#
# COMPACT_ATOMS: atom_id res chain seq x y z
N MET A 1 -23.30 47.50 2.41
CA MET A 1 -23.96 46.32 3.02
C MET A 1 -22.86 45.31 3.32
N SER A 2 -22.55 45.14 4.61
CA SER A 2 -21.56 44.17 5.08
C SER A 2 -22.15 42.78 4.96
N THR A 3 -21.72 41.98 3.98
CA THR A 3 -22.07 40.56 3.88
C THR A 3 -21.54 39.87 5.13
N GLY A 4 -22.42 39.33 5.98
CA GLY A 4 -22.02 38.46 7.08
C GLY A 4 -21.18 37.29 6.56
N PRO A 5 -20.32 36.67 7.39
CA PRO A 5 -19.47 35.58 6.94
C PRO A 5 -20.33 34.42 6.40
N ALA A 6 -19.91 33.83 5.28
CA ALA A 6 -20.66 32.78 4.60
C ALA A 6 -20.60 31.46 5.39
N SER A 7 -21.76 30.85 5.66
CA SER A 7 -21.88 29.58 6.40
C SER A 7 -21.31 28.41 5.60
N LEU A 8 -20.60 27.48 6.28
CA LEU A 8 -20.05 26.29 5.61
C LEU A 8 -21.15 25.34 5.12
N LEU A 9 -22.31 25.31 5.80
CA LEU A 9 -23.47 24.51 5.38
C LEU A 9 -24.00 24.92 4.00
N ALA A 10 -23.87 26.20 3.63
CA ALA A 10 -24.28 26.68 2.32
C ALA A 10 -23.45 26.06 1.19
N LEU A 11 -22.18 25.72 1.44
CA LEU A 11 -21.36 25.00 0.46
C LEU A 11 -21.91 23.59 0.20
N ILE A 12 -22.58 23.00 1.18
CA ILE A 12 -23.09 21.62 1.10
C ILE A 12 -24.47 21.57 0.45
N THR A 13 -25.40 22.43 0.89
CA THR A 13 -26.83 22.34 0.53
C THR A 13 -27.23 23.20 -0.67
N SER A 14 -26.38 24.15 -1.09
CA SER A 14 -26.70 25.02 -2.22
C SER A 14 -26.84 24.23 -3.53
N THR A 15 -27.92 24.53 -4.27
CA THR A 15 -28.11 24.04 -5.64
C THR A 15 -27.34 24.88 -6.67
N ASP A 16 -26.96 26.11 -6.32
CA ASP A 16 -26.10 26.95 -7.14
C ASP A 16 -24.64 26.46 -7.09
N ALA A 17 -24.11 26.08 -8.25
CA ALA A 17 -22.74 25.59 -8.43
C ALA A 17 -21.69 26.63 -8.03
N ALA A 18 -21.94 27.94 -8.26
CA ALA A 18 -20.99 28.99 -7.91
C ALA A 18 -20.78 29.11 -6.39
N THR A 19 -21.79 28.74 -5.60
CA THR A 19 -21.69 28.65 -4.14
C THR A 19 -21.18 27.28 -3.71
N ARG A 20 -21.76 26.19 -4.24
CA ARG A 20 -21.47 24.81 -3.82
C ARG A 20 -20.03 24.38 -4.12
N ASP A 21 -19.48 24.79 -5.25
CA ASP A 21 -18.18 24.32 -5.73
C ASP A 21 -17.01 25.23 -5.29
N ARG A 22 -17.25 26.12 -4.31
CA ARG A 22 -16.19 26.87 -3.62
C ARG A 22 -15.39 25.96 -2.69
N SER A 23 -14.11 26.27 -2.54
CA SER A 23 -13.20 25.52 -1.69
C SER A 23 -13.49 25.74 -0.21
N LEU A 24 -13.46 24.67 0.58
CA LEU A 24 -13.50 24.77 2.04
C LEU A 24 -12.31 25.61 2.56
N ASP A 25 -11.12 25.38 2.00
CA ASP A 25 -9.87 25.99 2.47
C ASP A 25 -9.93 27.52 2.42
N ASP A 26 -10.52 28.08 1.37
CA ASP A 26 -10.69 29.54 1.18
C ASP A 26 -11.54 30.17 2.28
N LEU A 27 -12.64 29.51 2.67
CA LEU A 27 -13.53 30.00 3.72
C LEU A 27 -12.89 29.81 5.10
N CYS A 28 -12.31 28.64 5.36
CA CYS A 28 -11.73 28.33 6.66
C CYS A 28 -10.48 29.16 6.99
N THR A 29 -9.68 29.52 5.98
CA THR A 29 -8.50 30.39 6.15
C THR A 29 -8.90 31.79 6.62
N ALA A 30 -9.98 32.34 6.07
CA ALA A 30 -10.50 33.66 6.44
C ALA A 30 -11.27 33.68 7.76
N ALA A 31 -11.83 32.54 8.20
CA ALA A 31 -12.66 32.45 9.40
C ALA A 31 -11.84 32.57 10.71
N PRO A 32 -12.29 33.35 11.72
CA PRO A 32 -11.70 33.36 13.05
C PRO A 32 -11.81 32.01 13.76
N PHE A 33 -10.90 31.73 14.71
CA PHE A 33 -10.86 30.47 15.46
C PHE A 33 -12.19 30.10 16.12
N ALA A 34 -12.84 31.04 16.82
CA ALA A 34 -14.13 30.80 17.46
C ALA A 34 -15.23 30.46 16.46
N GLN A 35 -15.23 31.09 15.28
CA GLN A 35 -16.19 30.80 14.23
C GLN A 35 -16.01 29.38 13.70
N LEU A 36 -14.77 28.92 13.49
CA LEU A 36 -14.50 27.55 13.04
C LEU A 36 -15.07 26.51 14.01
N LEU A 37 -14.96 26.73 15.32
CA LEU A 37 -15.56 25.83 16.32
C LEU A 37 -17.09 25.82 16.24
N THR A 38 -17.72 27.00 16.09
CA THR A 38 -19.18 27.09 15.91
C THR A 38 -19.64 26.39 14.62
N GLU A 39 -18.90 26.53 13.52
CA GLU A 39 -19.21 25.83 12.27
C GLU A 39 -19.00 24.31 12.42
N CYS A 40 -18.02 23.84 13.19
CA CYS A 40 -17.89 22.42 13.52
C CYS A 40 -19.13 21.90 14.27
N ASP A 41 -19.62 22.61 15.28
CA ASP A 41 -20.84 22.21 16.00
C ASP A 41 -22.06 22.15 15.06
N ALA A 42 -22.19 23.13 14.16
CA ALA A 42 -23.27 23.16 13.17
C ALA A 42 -23.17 22.01 12.15
N LEU A 43 -21.97 21.69 11.68
CA LEU A 43 -21.71 20.57 10.78
C LEU A 43 -21.99 19.22 11.46
N ASP A 44 -21.60 19.05 12.74
CA ASP A 44 -21.84 17.82 13.50
C ASP A 44 -23.35 17.59 13.75
N ALA A 45 -24.10 18.65 14.06
CA ALA A 45 -25.56 18.57 14.16
C ALA A 45 -26.19 18.21 12.80
N PHE A 46 -25.79 18.92 11.73
CA PHE A 46 -26.34 18.73 10.40
C PHE A 46 -26.13 17.31 9.85
N ARG A 47 -24.94 16.71 10.03
CA ARG A 47 -24.67 15.34 9.56
C ARG A 47 -25.55 14.28 10.23
N ARG A 48 -26.02 14.51 11.47
CA ARG A 48 -26.87 13.57 12.22
C ARG A 48 -28.31 13.62 11.69
N GLU A 49 -28.75 14.77 11.19
CA GLU A 49 -30.11 15.00 10.71
C GLU A 49 -30.29 14.75 9.21
N SER A 50 -29.25 15.00 8.40
CA SER A 50 -29.36 14.86 6.94
C SER A 50 -29.58 13.41 6.51
N ARG A 51 -30.56 13.21 5.64
CA ARG A 51 -30.88 11.93 4.99
C ARG A 51 -30.14 11.75 3.65
N ASN A 52 -29.56 12.82 3.12
CA ASN A 52 -28.81 12.78 1.88
C ASN A 52 -27.39 12.27 2.17
N LEU A 53 -26.95 11.26 1.42
CA LEU A 53 -25.64 10.64 1.64
C LEU A 53 -24.52 11.66 1.46
N TYR A 54 -24.57 12.42 0.37
CA TYR A 54 -23.51 13.32 -0.02
C TYR A 54 -23.38 14.48 0.96
N GLU A 55 -24.51 15.06 1.37
CA GLU A 55 -24.53 16.12 2.38
C GLU A 55 -23.88 15.66 3.69
N ARG A 56 -24.25 14.46 4.16
CA ARG A 56 -23.71 13.87 5.38
C ARG A 56 -22.21 13.61 5.27
N VAL A 57 -21.77 12.98 4.18
CA VAL A 57 -20.37 12.64 3.96
C VAL A 57 -19.52 13.89 3.78
N ARG A 58 -20.01 14.90 3.06
CA ARG A 58 -19.31 16.17 2.88
C ARG A 58 -19.15 16.92 4.20
N ALA A 59 -20.18 16.93 5.05
CA ALA A 59 -20.06 17.49 6.40
C ALA A 59 -19.00 16.76 7.25
N LEU A 60 -18.93 15.42 7.17
CA LEU A 60 -17.90 14.62 7.83
C LEU A 60 -16.48 14.95 7.34
N PHE A 61 -16.29 15.13 6.04
CA PHE A 61 -14.98 15.53 5.50
C PHE A 61 -14.62 16.98 5.82
N PHE A 62 -15.60 17.89 5.89
CA PHE A 62 -15.37 19.26 6.36
C PHE A 62 -14.89 19.25 7.82
N LEU A 63 -15.57 18.49 8.69
CA LEU A 63 -15.16 18.30 10.08
C LEU A 63 -13.75 17.71 10.18
N HIS A 64 -13.46 16.68 9.39
CA HIS A 64 -12.10 16.12 9.30
C HIS A 64 -11.06 17.18 8.94
N ALA A 65 -11.28 17.93 7.85
CA ALA A 65 -10.32 18.90 7.33
C ALA A 65 -10.12 20.07 8.31
N ILE A 66 -11.18 20.56 8.95
CA ILE A 66 -11.10 21.63 9.95
C ILE A 66 -10.26 21.17 11.14
N HIS A 67 -10.52 19.98 11.68
CA HIS A 67 -9.75 19.45 12.80
C HIS A 67 -8.31 19.04 12.43
N ARG A 68 -8.05 18.60 11.20
CA ARG A 68 -6.72 18.13 10.77
C ARG A 68 -5.78 19.25 10.31
N PHE A 69 -6.32 20.27 9.64
CA PHE A 69 -5.52 21.28 8.93
C PHE A 69 -5.78 22.70 9.44
N HIS A 70 -7.03 23.11 9.59
CA HIS A 70 -7.34 24.51 9.88
C HIS A 70 -7.17 24.87 11.36
N LEU A 71 -7.75 24.10 12.30
CA LEU A 71 -7.58 24.38 13.74
C LEU A 71 -6.12 24.27 14.19
N PRO A 72 -5.33 23.24 13.79
CA PRO A 72 -3.93 23.12 14.21
C PRO A 72 -3.01 24.26 13.74
N SER A 73 -3.39 24.94 12.64
CA SER A 73 -2.67 26.10 12.11
C SER A 73 -2.87 27.38 12.94
N ARG A 74 -3.88 27.42 13.82
CA ARG A 74 -4.19 28.58 14.66
C ARG A 74 -3.32 28.57 15.92
N SER A 75 -2.82 29.75 16.28
CA SER A 75 -2.01 29.97 17.48
C SER A 75 -2.80 29.77 18.78
N GLU A 76 -4.12 29.98 18.71
CA GLU A 76 -5.07 29.90 19.80
C GLU A 76 -5.33 28.46 20.24
N LEU A 77 -5.07 27.48 19.37
CA LEU A 77 -5.23 26.08 19.72
C LEU A 77 -4.13 25.64 20.68
N LYS A 78 -4.53 25.18 21.87
CA LYS A 78 -3.62 24.61 22.87
C LYS A 78 -2.81 23.46 22.24
N LYS A 79 -1.48 23.60 22.25
CA LYS A 79 -0.56 22.51 21.86
C LYS A 79 -0.57 21.43 22.95
N GLY A 80 -0.51 20.16 22.56
CA GLY A 80 -0.66 19.02 23.47
C GLY A 80 -2.11 18.70 23.79
N GLY A 81 -2.35 18.23 25.02
CA GLY A 81 -3.64 17.71 25.48
C GLY A 81 -3.62 16.19 25.64
N ILE A 82 -4.68 15.66 26.28
CA ILE A 82 -4.86 14.22 26.52
C ILE A 82 -5.98 13.71 25.60
N ILE A 83 -5.80 12.52 25.06
CA ILE A 83 -6.84 11.83 24.27
C ILE A 83 -7.51 10.80 25.19
N PRO A 84 -8.83 10.87 25.43
CA PRO A 84 -9.54 9.87 26.23
C PRO A 84 -9.36 8.47 25.66
N PHE A 85 -8.77 7.55 26.44
CA PHE A 85 -8.44 6.20 25.99
C PHE A 85 -9.69 5.41 25.54
N HIS A 86 -10.80 5.49 26.29
CA HIS A 86 -12.06 4.86 25.89
C HIS A 86 -12.55 5.31 24.52
N GLY A 87 -12.41 6.61 24.18
CA GLY A 87 -12.75 7.10 22.84
C GLY A 87 -11.89 6.44 21.76
N TYR A 88 -10.61 6.19 22.05
CA TYR A 88 -9.74 5.41 21.17
C TYR A 88 -10.15 3.93 21.07
N GLU A 89 -10.58 3.28 22.16
CA GLU A 89 -11.12 1.91 22.09
C GLU A 89 -12.36 1.82 21.20
N HIS A 90 -13.26 2.80 21.31
CA HIS A 90 -14.41 2.93 20.40
C HIS A 90 -13.97 3.10 18.94
N LEU A 91 -12.94 3.91 18.69
CA LEU A 91 -12.35 4.08 17.36
C LEU A 91 -11.81 2.74 16.81
N LEU A 92 -11.08 1.96 17.62
CA LEU A 92 -10.58 0.63 17.21
C LEU A 92 -11.71 -0.36 16.95
N ALA A 93 -12.77 -0.31 17.76
CA ALA A 93 -13.94 -1.18 17.66
C ALA A 93 -14.91 -0.77 16.52
N ARG A 94 -14.53 0.20 15.66
CA ARG A 94 -15.38 0.77 14.61
C ARG A 94 -16.68 1.41 15.13
N ARG A 95 -16.72 1.80 16.40
CA ARG A 95 -17.80 2.57 17.02
C ARG A 95 -17.50 4.07 16.93
N PHE A 96 -17.43 4.58 15.70
CA PHE A 96 -16.90 5.92 15.45
C PHE A 96 -17.77 7.04 16.01
N GLU A 97 -19.09 6.88 16.03
CA GLU A 97 -20.01 7.86 16.63
C GLU A 97 -19.75 8.00 18.13
N ASP A 98 -19.69 6.88 18.87
CA ASP A 98 -19.36 6.89 20.31
C ASP A 98 -17.99 7.54 20.57
N ALA A 99 -17.00 7.26 19.71
CA ALA A 99 -15.67 7.89 19.81
C ALA A 99 -15.75 9.42 19.65
N ILE A 100 -16.49 9.90 18.64
CA ILE A 100 -16.71 11.34 18.39
C ILE A 100 -17.40 11.99 19.59
N GLU A 101 -18.39 11.34 20.18
CA GLU A 101 -19.11 11.86 21.34
C GLU A 101 -18.19 12.02 22.55
N LEU A 102 -17.34 11.03 22.84
CA LEU A 102 -16.36 11.11 23.91
C LEU A 102 -15.30 12.19 23.68
N PHE A 103 -14.76 12.30 22.46
CA PHE A 103 -13.78 13.34 22.14
C PHE A 103 -14.39 14.75 22.17
N THR A 104 -15.62 14.90 21.69
CA THR A 104 -16.33 16.18 21.72
C THR A 104 -16.71 16.57 23.14
N ALA A 105 -17.10 15.62 23.99
CA ALA A 105 -17.36 15.87 25.41
C ALA A 105 -16.08 16.33 26.13
N ALA A 106 -14.94 15.67 25.87
CA ALA A 106 -13.65 16.10 26.40
C ALA A 106 -13.27 17.50 25.91
N GLN A 107 -13.48 17.80 24.62
CA GLN A 107 -13.23 19.15 24.07
C GLN A 107 -14.11 20.22 24.75
N LYS A 108 -15.37 19.90 25.07
CA LYS A 108 -16.28 20.82 25.78
C LYS A 108 -15.87 21.04 27.24
N SER A 109 -15.35 20.02 27.89
CA SER A 109 -14.86 20.08 29.28
C SER A 109 -13.53 20.84 29.40
N ASP A 110 -12.55 20.45 28.59
CA ASP A 110 -11.14 20.81 28.81
C ASP A 110 -10.65 21.88 27.81
N GLY A 111 -11.51 22.24 26.85
CA GLY A 111 -11.20 23.10 25.72
C GLY A 111 -10.59 22.36 24.52
N PRO A 112 -10.56 23.01 23.34
CA PRO A 112 -9.95 22.43 22.15
C PRO A 112 -8.43 22.33 22.29
N SER A 113 -7.88 21.22 21.83
CA SER A 113 -6.45 20.94 21.83
C SER A 113 -6.01 20.23 20.55
N ASP A 114 -4.71 20.27 20.26
CA ASP A 114 -4.12 19.58 19.11
C ASP A 114 -4.32 18.05 19.20
N ALA A 115 -4.19 17.49 20.42
CA ALA A 115 -4.42 16.08 20.68
C ALA A 115 -5.87 15.66 20.37
N LEU A 116 -6.87 16.37 20.91
CA LEU A 116 -8.29 16.08 20.64
C LEU A 116 -8.67 16.32 19.18
N SER A 117 -8.13 17.37 18.55
CA SER A 117 -8.38 17.65 17.13
C SER A 117 -7.85 16.52 16.24
N SER A 118 -6.67 15.95 16.56
CA SER A 118 -6.17 14.78 15.83
C SER A 118 -7.07 13.55 15.96
N ALA A 119 -7.66 13.34 17.14
CA ALA A 119 -8.56 12.22 17.40
C ALA A 119 -9.91 12.38 16.68
N LEU A 120 -10.51 13.56 16.77
CA LEU A 120 -11.74 13.92 16.06
C LEU A 120 -11.56 13.82 14.54
N ALA A 121 -10.45 14.35 14.01
CA ALA A 121 -10.14 14.25 12.58
C ALA A 121 -10.12 12.79 12.09
N SER A 122 -9.45 11.89 12.82
CA SER A 122 -9.41 10.46 12.47
C SER A 122 -10.79 9.80 12.58
N ALA A 123 -11.57 10.14 13.60
CA ALA A 123 -12.91 9.56 13.80
C ALA A 123 -13.88 9.97 12.70
N TYR A 124 -13.95 11.26 12.35
CA TYR A 124 -14.79 11.76 11.26
C TYR A 124 -14.40 11.18 9.90
N HIS A 125 -13.10 11.09 9.61
CA HIS A 125 -12.62 10.48 8.37
C HIS A 125 -13.06 9.02 8.22
N ARG A 126 -12.91 8.22 9.28
CA ARG A 126 -13.30 6.79 9.27
C ARG A 126 -14.82 6.61 9.18
N LEU A 127 -15.59 7.46 9.87
CA LEU A 127 -17.05 7.47 9.77
C LEU A 127 -17.54 7.86 8.37
N ALA A 128 -16.86 8.78 7.69
CA ALA A 128 -17.17 9.17 6.32
C ALA A 128 -17.05 7.98 5.35
N PHE A 129 -15.92 7.26 5.39
CA PHE A 129 -15.73 6.07 4.55
C PHE A 129 -16.63 4.90 4.92
N GLN A 130 -16.91 4.68 6.21
CA GLN A 130 -17.90 3.68 6.61
C GLN A 130 -19.29 4.00 6.05
N THR A 131 -19.70 5.27 6.15
CA THR A 131 -20.97 5.76 5.58
C THR A 131 -21.06 5.48 4.08
N LEU A 132 -20.00 5.76 3.33
CA LEU A 132 -19.93 5.48 1.90
C LEU A 132 -20.04 3.98 1.60
N ALA A 133 -19.28 3.16 2.31
CA ALA A 133 -19.29 1.71 2.13
C ALA A 133 -20.66 1.08 2.41
N ASP A 134 -21.34 1.52 3.47
CA ASP A 134 -22.66 1.02 3.85
C ASP A 134 -23.73 1.37 2.80
N GLN A 135 -23.63 2.55 2.18
CA GLN A 135 -24.52 2.91 1.08
C GLN A 135 -24.31 2.02 -0.15
N VAL A 136 -23.06 1.75 -0.55
CA VAL A 136 -22.78 0.88 -1.70
C VAL A 136 -23.35 -0.52 -1.46
N ARG A 137 -23.17 -1.09 -0.26
CA ARG A 137 -23.76 -2.38 0.12
C ARG A 137 -25.28 -2.38 0.00
N ARG A 138 -25.94 -1.31 0.47
CA ARG A 138 -27.40 -1.17 0.38
C ARG A 138 -27.87 -1.07 -1.08
N SER A 139 -27.21 -0.26 -1.90
CA SER A 139 -27.51 -0.12 -3.32
C SER A 139 -27.35 -1.44 -4.07
N VAL A 140 -26.23 -2.14 -3.90
CA VAL A 140 -25.98 -3.43 -4.58
C VAL A 140 -26.98 -4.52 -4.17
N ARG A 141 -27.38 -4.57 -2.88
CA ARG A 141 -28.40 -5.50 -2.38
C ARG A 141 -29.79 -5.26 -2.98
N THR A 142 -30.11 -4.01 -3.33
CA THR A 142 -31.44 -3.63 -3.81
C THR A 142 -31.59 -3.72 -5.34
N VAL A 143 -30.48 -3.90 -6.09
CA VAL A 143 -30.51 -4.13 -7.54
C VAL A 143 -31.45 -5.29 -7.90
N ARG A 144 -32.35 -5.04 -8.86
CA ARG A 144 -33.27 -6.04 -9.40
C ARG A 144 -32.47 -7.21 -10.00
N GLY A 145 -32.77 -8.43 -9.56
CA GLY A 145 -32.01 -9.64 -9.93
C GLY A 145 -31.04 -10.14 -8.85
N ASN A 146 -30.71 -9.31 -7.85
CA ASN A 146 -29.88 -9.72 -6.70
C ASN A 146 -30.68 -10.02 -5.43
N GLN A 147 -31.88 -9.44 -5.28
CA GLN A 147 -32.65 -9.45 -4.02
C GLN A 147 -32.93 -10.84 -3.45
N TRP A 148 -33.17 -11.85 -4.31
CA TRP A 148 -33.46 -13.21 -3.89
C TRP A 148 -32.25 -13.87 -3.18
N MET A 149 -31.02 -13.50 -3.58
CA MET A 149 -29.79 -14.10 -3.05
C MET A 149 -29.59 -13.81 -1.55
N PHE A 150 -30.13 -12.69 -1.07
CA PHE A 150 -30.01 -12.25 0.33
C PHE A 150 -31.15 -12.73 1.22
N ARG A 151 -32.19 -13.37 0.65
CA ARG A 151 -33.36 -13.87 1.39
C ARG A 151 -33.39 -15.39 1.52
N MET A 152 -32.50 -16.09 0.83
CA MET A 152 -32.46 -17.55 0.80
C MET A 152 -31.76 -18.10 2.04
N GLY A 153 -32.48 -18.84 2.88
CA GLY A 153 -31.93 -19.48 4.10
C GLY A 153 -31.81 -21.01 4.03
N HIS A 154 -32.36 -21.66 2.99
CA HIS A 154 -32.42 -23.13 2.90
C HIS A 154 -32.21 -23.62 1.44
N PRO A 155 -31.50 -24.75 1.21
CA PRO A 155 -31.23 -25.28 -0.13
C PRO A 155 -32.45 -25.42 -1.05
N LYS A 156 -33.60 -25.85 -0.51
CA LYS A 156 -34.86 -26.01 -1.26
C LYS A 156 -35.37 -24.73 -1.93
N ASP A 157 -34.97 -23.57 -1.43
CA ASP A 157 -35.40 -22.29 -1.99
C ASP A 157 -34.54 -21.86 -3.19
N GLN A 158 -33.53 -22.65 -3.59
CA GLN A 158 -32.60 -22.34 -4.69
C GLN A 158 -33.36 -22.26 -6.02
N PRO A 159 -33.51 -21.07 -6.64
CA PRO A 159 -34.23 -20.96 -7.91
C PRO A 159 -33.40 -21.39 -9.12
N LEU A 160 -32.07 -21.47 -9.00
CA LEU A 160 -31.19 -21.73 -10.13
C LEU A 160 -31.15 -23.21 -10.52
N ARG A 161 -31.00 -23.50 -11.82
CA ARG A 161 -30.79 -24.85 -12.36
C ARG A 161 -29.70 -24.80 -13.42
N ILE A 162 -28.83 -25.80 -13.45
CA ILE A 162 -27.85 -25.91 -14.53
C ILE A 162 -28.58 -26.25 -15.84
N ARG A 163 -28.19 -25.56 -16.91
CA ARG A 163 -28.72 -25.78 -18.26
C ARG A 163 -28.53 -27.23 -18.71
N PRO A 164 -29.56 -27.89 -19.29
CA PRO A 164 -29.49 -29.28 -19.75
C PRO A 164 -28.31 -29.57 -20.66
N GLU A 165 -27.91 -28.60 -21.49
CA GLU A 165 -26.77 -28.68 -22.41
C GLU A 165 -25.45 -29.01 -21.68
N LEU A 166 -25.27 -28.54 -20.44
CA LEU A 166 -24.09 -28.82 -19.62
C LEU A 166 -24.16 -30.16 -18.89
N LEU A 167 -25.36 -30.75 -18.79
CA LEU A 167 -25.59 -32.06 -18.19
C LEU A 167 -25.47 -33.20 -19.21
N ALA A 168 -25.50 -32.90 -20.51
CA ALA A 168 -25.37 -33.87 -21.58
C ALA A 168 -23.92 -34.38 -21.70
N MET A 169 -23.68 -35.65 -21.39
CA MET A 169 -22.37 -36.27 -21.63
C MET A 169 -22.18 -36.55 -23.12
N ASN A 170 -20.96 -36.36 -23.60
CA ASN A 170 -20.58 -36.73 -24.96
C ASN A 170 -20.34 -38.24 -25.11
N ALA A 171 -20.02 -38.70 -26.32
CA ALA A 171 -19.79 -40.12 -26.61
C ALA A 171 -18.64 -40.76 -25.81
N ALA A 172 -17.69 -39.96 -25.31
CA ALA A 172 -16.60 -40.41 -24.46
C ALA A 172 -17.00 -40.51 -22.98
N GLY A 173 -18.21 -40.08 -22.59
CA GLY A 173 -18.66 -40.05 -21.21
C GLY A 173 -18.13 -38.85 -20.41
N ALA A 174 -17.83 -37.73 -21.10
CA ALA A 174 -17.41 -36.48 -20.48
C ALA A 174 -18.49 -35.39 -20.65
N HIS A 175 -18.62 -34.52 -19.64
CA HIS A 175 -19.46 -33.32 -19.75
C HIS A 175 -18.76 -32.25 -20.60
N PRO A 176 -19.52 -31.42 -21.35
CA PRO A 176 -18.96 -30.29 -22.08
C PRO A 176 -18.36 -29.25 -21.12
N ILE A 177 -17.43 -28.46 -21.63
CA ILE A 177 -16.83 -27.35 -20.88
C ILE A 177 -17.35 -26.04 -21.46
N LEU A 178 -18.01 -25.24 -20.63
CA LEU A 178 -18.36 -23.86 -20.98
C LEU A 178 -17.15 -22.97 -20.72
N ARG A 179 -16.72 -22.23 -21.73
CA ARG A 179 -15.60 -21.30 -21.66
C ARG A 179 -16.09 -19.88 -21.88
N GLU A 180 -15.67 -18.96 -21.01
CA GLU A 180 -15.83 -17.52 -21.17
C GLU A 180 -14.45 -16.90 -21.39
N LEU A 181 -14.32 -16.11 -22.46
CA LEU A 181 -13.13 -15.34 -22.80
C LEU A 181 -13.45 -13.86 -22.65
N THR A 182 -12.62 -13.13 -21.89
CA THR A 182 -12.87 -11.73 -21.58
C THR A 182 -11.63 -10.88 -21.88
N PRO A 183 -11.75 -9.83 -22.71
CA PRO A 183 -10.66 -8.87 -22.90
C PRO A 183 -10.45 -8.05 -21.62
N VAL A 184 -9.32 -7.37 -21.53
CA VAL A 184 -9.08 -6.43 -20.43
C VAL A 184 -9.41 -5.00 -20.86
N ARG A 185 -9.55 -4.11 -19.88
CA ARG A 185 -9.80 -2.71 -20.12
C ARG A 185 -8.50 -1.93 -20.37
N MET A 186 -8.56 -0.97 -21.27
CA MET A 186 -7.53 0.02 -21.53
C MET A 186 -8.17 1.41 -21.60
N ASP A 187 -8.01 2.24 -20.57
CA ASP A 187 -8.62 3.58 -20.53
C ASP A 187 -7.71 4.65 -21.13
N LEU A 188 -8.16 5.38 -22.16
CA LEU A 188 -7.41 6.52 -22.70
C LEU A 188 -7.48 7.74 -21.77
N THR A 189 -8.60 7.87 -21.06
CA THR A 189 -8.75 8.85 -19.98
C THR A 189 -9.82 8.37 -19.00
N HIS A 190 -9.49 8.44 -17.72
CA HIS A 190 -10.39 8.22 -16.60
C HIS A 190 -10.95 9.53 -16.01
N SER A 191 -10.73 10.67 -16.68
CA SER A 191 -11.19 12.02 -16.28
C SER A 191 -10.95 12.33 -14.80
N ALA A 192 -9.70 12.15 -14.35
CA ALA A 192 -9.31 12.28 -12.94
C ALA A 192 -10.14 11.38 -11.99
N TRP A 193 -10.05 10.06 -12.17
CA TRP A 193 -10.76 9.04 -11.39
C TRP A 193 -12.26 9.30 -11.22
N SER A 194 -12.92 9.82 -12.26
CA SER A 194 -14.35 10.17 -12.16
C SER A 194 -15.28 8.96 -12.04
N ASP A 195 -14.74 7.76 -12.25
CA ASP A 195 -15.41 6.46 -12.15
C ASP A 195 -15.53 5.92 -10.72
N ILE A 196 -14.94 6.60 -9.76
CA ILE A 196 -15.13 6.27 -8.36
C ILE A 196 -16.62 6.44 -8.00
N PHE A 197 -17.24 5.43 -7.41
CA PHE A 197 -18.70 5.35 -7.22
C PHE A 197 -19.35 6.61 -6.67
N PHE A 198 -18.84 7.12 -5.56
CA PHE A 198 -19.43 8.28 -4.89
C PHE A 198 -19.15 9.60 -5.60
N LEU A 199 -18.09 9.70 -6.42
CA LEU A 199 -17.92 10.84 -7.34
C LEU A 199 -19.03 10.80 -8.39
N GLY A 200 -19.24 9.64 -9.02
CA GLY A 200 -20.29 9.45 -10.02
C GLY A 200 -21.71 9.65 -9.49
N MET A 201 -21.94 9.32 -8.21
CA MET A 201 -23.22 9.54 -7.55
C MET A 201 -23.45 11.00 -7.13
N ASP A 202 -22.41 11.82 -7.01
CA ASP A 202 -22.57 13.25 -6.69
C ASP A 202 -22.57 14.15 -7.92
N TYR A 203 -21.67 13.89 -8.88
CA TYR A 203 -21.54 14.67 -10.11
C TYR A 203 -21.63 13.75 -11.33
N PRO A 204 -22.82 13.16 -11.60
CA PRO A 204 -23.00 12.22 -12.69
C PRO A 204 -22.66 12.84 -14.06
N GLU A 205 -22.87 14.14 -14.23
CA GLU A 205 -22.57 14.84 -15.49
C GLU A 205 -21.07 14.92 -15.77
N GLY A 206 -20.24 14.95 -14.73
CA GLY A 206 -18.76 14.93 -14.85
C GLY A 206 -18.14 13.55 -14.67
N ALA A 207 -18.94 12.50 -14.52
CA ALA A 207 -18.45 11.14 -14.36
C ALA A 207 -18.37 10.44 -15.72
N ARG A 208 -17.30 10.69 -16.47
CA ARG A 208 -17.16 10.24 -17.86
C ARG A 208 -15.79 9.62 -18.08
N VAL A 209 -15.74 8.41 -18.63
CA VAL A 209 -14.50 7.66 -18.88
C VAL A 209 -14.49 7.10 -20.29
N LEU A 210 -13.36 7.22 -20.98
CA LEU A 210 -13.14 6.63 -22.29
C LEU A 210 -12.30 5.36 -22.19
N ASN A 211 -12.91 4.24 -22.54
CA ASN A 211 -12.36 2.91 -22.34
C ASN A 211 -12.29 2.11 -23.66
N ILE A 212 -11.33 1.20 -23.77
CA ILE A 212 -11.15 0.30 -24.91
C ILE A 212 -11.00 -1.13 -24.38
N SER A 213 -11.77 -2.07 -24.93
CA SER A 213 -11.53 -3.50 -24.66
C SER A 213 -10.43 -4.02 -25.56
N VAL A 214 -9.40 -4.64 -24.98
CA VAL A 214 -8.21 -5.10 -25.71
C VAL A 214 -7.86 -6.56 -25.43
N ASN A 215 -7.46 -7.25 -26.50
CA ASN A 215 -6.71 -8.49 -26.46
C ASN A 215 -5.23 -8.17 -26.30
N LEU A 216 -4.48 -9.02 -25.61
CA LEU A 216 -3.07 -8.80 -25.31
C LEU A 216 -2.21 -10.01 -25.64
N GLY A 217 -0.95 -9.74 -25.96
CA GLY A 217 0.16 -10.69 -26.04
C GLY A 217 1.43 -10.02 -25.50
N VAL A 218 2.29 -10.77 -24.83
CA VAL A 218 3.60 -10.28 -24.41
C VAL A 218 4.54 -10.28 -25.60
N HIS A 219 5.06 -9.10 -25.94
CA HIS A 219 5.91 -8.91 -27.11
C HIS A 219 7.17 -9.78 -27.03
N GLY A 220 7.46 -10.50 -28.11
CA GLY A 220 8.59 -11.44 -28.19
C GLY A 220 8.38 -12.79 -27.51
N ARG A 221 7.30 -12.96 -26.72
CA ARG A 221 6.91 -14.25 -26.12
C ARG A 221 5.71 -14.86 -26.85
N ASP A 222 4.66 -14.08 -27.05
CA ASP A 222 3.41 -14.53 -27.62
C ASP A 222 3.39 -14.22 -29.13
N THR A 223 2.90 -15.17 -29.93
CA THR A 223 2.78 -15.01 -31.39
C THR A 223 1.54 -14.23 -31.83
N GLU A 224 0.49 -14.23 -30.99
CA GLU A 224 -0.80 -13.59 -31.27
C GLU A 224 -1.39 -12.95 -30.02
N THR A 225 -2.20 -11.91 -30.21
CA THR A 225 -2.98 -11.27 -29.15
C THR A 225 -4.30 -12.02 -28.93
N LYS A 226 -4.63 -12.33 -27.68
CA LYS A 226 -5.90 -13.01 -27.31
C LYS A 226 -6.55 -12.35 -26.09
N PRO A 227 -7.85 -12.59 -25.83
CA PRO A 227 -8.46 -12.21 -24.55
C PRO A 227 -7.64 -12.84 -23.42
N PRO A 228 -7.04 -12.03 -22.52
CA PRO A 228 -6.05 -12.55 -21.59
C PRO A 228 -6.69 -13.21 -20.36
N VAL A 229 -8.01 -13.06 -20.18
CA VAL A 229 -8.76 -13.64 -19.08
C VAL A 229 -9.68 -14.73 -19.62
N SER A 230 -9.68 -15.89 -18.98
CA SER A 230 -10.62 -16.97 -19.27
C SER A 230 -11.16 -17.64 -18.01
N ALA A 231 -12.44 -17.99 -18.05
CA ALA A 231 -13.13 -18.78 -17.04
C ALA A 231 -13.72 -20.04 -17.68
N TRP A 232 -13.58 -21.17 -17.01
CA TRP A 232 -14.00 -22.47 -17.54
C TRP A 232 -14.86 -23.18 -16.50
N LEU A 233 -15.98 -23.74 -16.93
CA LEU A 233 -16.93 -24.39 -16.05
C LEU A 233 -17.33 -25.75 -16.63
N ARG A 234 -17.34 -26.78 -15.79
CA ARG A 234 -17.98 -28.06 -16.11
C ARG A 234 -18.67 -28.68 -14.90
N VAL A 235 -19.57 -29.61 -15.18
CA VAL A 235 -20.18 -30.49 -14.19
C VAL A 235 -19.24 -31.66 -13.90
N ILE A 236 -19.12 -32.04 -12.64
CA ILE A 236 -18.32 -33.18 -12.17
C ILE A 236 -19.18 -34.20 -11.40
N ASP A 237 -18.72 -35.44 -11.34
CA ASP A 237 -19.39 -36.59 -10.72
C ASP A 237 -19.14 -36.73 -9.21
N GLU A 238 -18.78 -35.62 -8.56
CA GLU A 238 -18.50 -35.53 -7.12
C GLU A 238 -19.28 -34.33 -6.55
N PRO A 239 -19.95 -34.43 -5.38
CA PRO A 239 -20.79 -33.37 -4.83
C PRO A 239 -19.98 -32.26 -4.14
N VAL A 240 -19.01 -31.68 -4.85
CA VAL A 240 -18.10 -30.64 -4.36
C VAL A 240 -18.09 -29.42 -5.30
N LEU A 241 -17.67 -28.28 -4.76
CA LEU A 241 -17.22 -27.14 -5.55
C LEU A 241 -15.70 -27.21 -5.70
N ARG A 242 -15.23 -27.65 -6.86
CA ARG A 242 -13.80 -27.68 -7.19
C ARG A 242 -13.40 -26.34 -7.80
N LEU A 243 -12.59 -25.57 -7.08
CA LEU A 243 -12.10 -24.27 -7.53
C LEU A 243 -10.63 -24.38 -7.91
N VAL A 244 -10.26 -23.91 -9.09
CA VAL A 244 -8.89 -23.99 -9.60
C VAL A 244 -8.46 -22.65 -10.20
N SER A 245 -7.29 -22.14 -9.78
CA SER A 245 -6.63 -21.02 -10.45
C SER A 245 -5.30 -21.50 -11.02
N VAL A 246 -5.21 -21.48 -12.34
CA VAL A 246 -4.01 -21.90 -13.07
C VAL A 246 -2.84 -20.95 -12.77
N ASP A 247 -3.11 -19.65 -12.76
CA ASP A 247 -2.13 -18.59 -12.56
C ASP A 247 -1.57 -18.54 -11.12
N LEU A 248 -2.38 -18.91 -10.12
CA LEU A 248 -1.95 -19.00 -8.72
C LEU A 248 -1.42 -20.40 -8.36
N GLY A 249 -1.48 -21.37 -9.26
CA GLY A 249 -1.09 -22.76 -8.98
C GLY A 249 -1.90 -23.37 -7.83
N ALA A 250 -3.16 -22.95 -7.66
CA ALA A 250 -4.00 -23.29 -6.51
C ALA A 250 -5.24 -24.10 -6.93
N SER A 251 -5.61 -25.07 -6.11
CA SER A 251 -6.80 -25.91 -6.29
C SER A 251 -7.36 -26.33 -4.94
N ALA A 252 -8.68 -26.29 -4.79
CA ALA A 252 -9.37 -26.74 -3.58
C ALA A 252 -10.70 -27.43 -3.94
N ASP A 253 -10.99 -28.54 -3.24
CA ASP A 253 -12.28 -29.21 -3.27
C ASP A 253 -13.08 -28.80 -2.04
N ILE A 254 -14.09 -27.96 -2.25
CA ILE A 254 -14.91 -27.41 -1.18
C ILE A 254 -16.15 -28.28 -1.00
N SER A 255 -16.31 -28.87 0.19
CA SER A 255 -17.43 -29.75 0.55
C SER A 255 -18.37 -29.15 1.61
N SER A 256 -18.04 -27.99 2.17
CA SER A 256 -18.84 -27.32 3.21
C SER A 256 -19.17 -25.87 2.82
N LEU A 257 -20.34 -25.37 3.28
CA LEU A 257 -20.74 -23.99 3.03
C LEU A 257 -19.77 -22.99 3.69
N ALA A 258 -19.35 -23.25 4.93
CA ALA A 258 -18.47 -22.34 5.68
C ALA A 258 -17.16 -22.03 4.93
N GLU A 259 -16.60 -23.02 4.24
CA GLU A 259 -15.37 -22.86 3.48
C GLU A 259 -15.53 -21.98 2.23
N VAL A 260 -16.73 -21.88 1.65
CA VAL A 260 -17.02 -20.95 0.54
C VAL A 260 -16.87 -19.50 1.01
N PHE A 261 -17.19 -19.22 2.29
CA PHE A 261 -17.11 -17.89 2.90
C PHE A 261 -15.78 -17.61 3.62
N ASP A 262 -14.83 -18.57 3.63
CA ASP A 262 -13.47 -18.37 4.14
C ASP A 262 -12.50 -18.02 3.00
N PHE A 263 -12.27 -16.72 2.79
CA PHE A 263 -11.44 -16.20 1.70
C PHE A 263 -9.94 -16.25 2.02
N ALA A 264 -9.55 -16.53 3.26
CA ALA A 264 -8.15 -16.58 3.68
C ALA A 264 -7.56 -17.99 3.68
N LYS A 265 -8.42 -19.02 3.67
CA LYS A 265 -8.01 -20.43 3.70
C LYS A 265 -7.03 -20.80 2.58
N ASP A 266 -7.20 -20.18 1.41
CA ASP A 266 -6.44 -20.45 0.19
C ASP A 266 -6.40 -19.21 -0.72
N TYR A 267 -5.67 -19.29 -1.84
CA TYR A 267 -5.56 -18.20 -2.81
C TYR A 267 -6.78 -18.07 -3.76
N LEU A 268 -7.88 -18.79 -3.51
CA LEU A 268 -9.04 -18.87 -4.41
C LEU A 268 -10.18 -17.92 -4.00
N GLY A 269 -9.88 -16.92 -3.16
CA GLY A 269 -10.86 -15.94 -2.67
C GLY A 269 -11.65 -15.23 -3.78
N LEU A 270 -11.03 -14.94 -4.94
CA LEU A 270 -11.75 -14.33 -6.08
C LEU A 270 -12.77 -15.30 -6.71
N LEU A 271 -12.44 -16.60 -6.80
CA LEU A 271 -13.37 -17.62 -7.30
C LEU A 271 -14.53 -17.82 -6.32
N LYS A 272 -14.23 -17.83 -5.01
CA LYS A 272 -15.27 -17.84 -3.95
C LYS A 272 -16.19 -16.62 -4.07
N ALA A 273 -15.63 -15.43 -4.27
CA ALA A 273 -16.41 -14.20 -4.52
C ALA A 273 -17.35 -14.36 -5.73
N ALA A 274 -16.87 -14.94 -6.84
CA ALA A 274 -17.66 -15.15 -8.05
C ALA A 274 -18.81 -16.14 -7.83
N VAL A 275 -18.56 -17.25 -7.13
CA VAL A 275 -19.57 -18.25 -6.76
C VAL A 275 -20.66 -17.63 -5.89
N ILE A 276 -20.28 -16.76 -4.94
CA ILE A 276 -21.22 -16.07 -4.06
C ILE A 276 -22.02 -15.01 -4.83
N ALA A 277 -21.33 -14.14 -5.58
CA ALA A 277 -21.93 -13.01 -6.29
C ALA A 277 -22.82 -13.44 -7.48
N SER A 278 -22.55 -14.61 -8.07
CA SER A 278 -23.41 -15.19 -9.13
C SER A 278 -24.69 -15.82 -8.59
N GLY A 279 -24.80 -16.05 -7.28
CA GLY A 279 -25.93 -16.71 -6.64
C GLY A 279 -25.87 -18.25 -6.67
N VAL A 280 -24.76 -18.84 -7.10
CA VAL A 280 -24.58 -20.31 -7.02
C VAL A 280 -24.53 -20.76 -5.55
N VAL A 281 -23.83 -19.99 -4.71
CA VAL A 281 -23.93 -20.10 -3.24
C VAL A 281 -24.37 -18.73 -2.69
N PRO A 282 -25.69 -18.47 -2.57
CA PRO A 282 -26.19 -17.16 -2.20
C PRO A 282 -25.71 -16.68 -0.82
N PRO A 283 -25.43 -15.38 -0.61
CA PRO A 283 -25.01 -14.86 0.69
C PRO A 283 -25.96 -15.18 1.85
N GLY A 284 -27.28 -15.25 1.59
CA GLY A 284 -28.27 -15.55 2.64
C GLY A 284 -28.13 -16.93 3.29
N ILE A 285 -27.45 -17.88 2.64
CA ILE A 285 -27.29 -19.25 3.15
C ILE A 285 -26.11 -19.37 4.14
N GLU A 286 -25.27 -18.34 4.25
CA GLU A 286 -24.16 -18.30 5.20
C GLU A 286 -24.69 -18.49 6.63
N GLY A 287 -24.08 -19.38 7.41
CA GLY A 287 -24.48 -19.63 8.80
C GLY A 287 -25.78 -20.43 8.97
N SER A 288 -26.43 -20.89 7.91
CA SER A 288 -27.68 -21.68 7.98
C SER A 288 -27.51 -23.11 8.54
N GLY A 289 -26.27 -23.61 8.64
CA GLY A 289 -25.96 -24.99 9.06
C GLY A 289 -26.27 -26.06 8.00
N GLN A 290 -26.62 -25.66 6.78
CA GLN A 290 -27.03 -26.57 5.70
C GLN A 290 -25.84 -27.21 4.96
N SER A 291 -26.10 -28.26 4.17
CA SER A 291 -25.08 -28.95 3.37
C SER A 291 -24.86 -28.27 2.02
N LEU A 292 -23.60 -28.10 1.62
CA LEU A 292 -23.25 -27.67 0.27
C LEU A 292 -23.68 -28.71 -0.77
N GLY A 293 -23.56 -30.01 -0.45
CA GLY A 293 -23.99 -31.10 -1.34
C GLY A 293 -25.49 -31.05 -1.63
N ASP A 294 -26.33 -30.72 -0.63
CA ASP A 294 -27.77 -30.60 -0.81
C ASP A 294 -28.13 -29.39 -1.68
N LEU A 295 -27.40 -28.28 -1.54
CA LEU A 295 -27.53 -27.10 -2.38
C LEU A 295 -27.17 -27.41 -3.84
N LEU A 296 -26.04 -28.09 -4.07
CA LEU A 296 -25.62 -28.52 -5.40
C LEU A 296 -26.63 -29.50 -6.01
N ALA A 297 -27.17 -30.43 -5.22
CA ALA A 297 -28.16 -31.39 -5.69
C ALA A 297 -29.42 -30.72 -6.26
N GLN A 298 -29.85 -29.57 -5.71
CA GLN A 298 -30.97 -28.81 -6.26
C GLN A 298 -30.69 -28.25 -7.66
N MET A 299 -29.43 -27.89 -7.96
CA MET A 299 -29.06 -27.29 -9.24
C MET A 299 -28.65 -28.31 -10.30
N LEU A 300 -27.97 -29.39 -9.88
CA LEU A 300 -27.24 -30.32 -10.77
C LEU A 300 -27.83 -31.75 -10.78
N GLY A 301 -28.65 -32.09 -9.79
CA GLY A 301 -29.01 -33.47 -9.45
C GLY A 301 -28.07 -34.08 -8.40
N PRO A 302 -28.48 -35.19 -7.75
CA PRO A 302 -27.74 -35.77 -6.63
C PRO A 302 -26.36 -36.29 -7.05
N GLY A 303 -25.37 -36.17 -6.15
CA GLY A 303 -24.02 -36.70 -6.33
C GLY A 303 -23.14 -35.94 -7.32
N ARG A 304 -23.60 -34.79 -7.83
CA ARG A 304 -22.85 -33.96 -8.79
C ARG A 304 -22.41 -32.64 -8.19
N GLY A 305 -21.36 -32.08 -8.77
CA GLY A 305 -20.77 -30.81 -8.36
C GLY A 305 -20.31 -29.98 -9.55
N LEU A 306 -19.60 -28.90 -9.26
CA LEU A 306 -19.08 -27.98 -10.27
C LEU A 306 -17.57 -27.85 -10.14
N GLU A 307 -16.89 -27.82 -11.28
CA GLU A 307 -15.50 -27.39 -11.36
C GLU A 307 -15.42 -26.05 -12.10
N LEU A 308 -14.91 -25.04 -11.40
CA LEU A 308 -14.71 -23.69 -11.91
C LEU A 308 -13.21 -23.39 -11.95
N VAL A 309 -12.71 -23.07 -13.14
CA VAL A 309 -11.29 -22.83 -13.39
C VAL A 309 -11.09 -21.40 -13.89
N SER A 310 -10.16 -20.66 -13.28
CA SER A 310 -9.65 -19.39 -13.81
C SER A 310 -8.30 -19.58 -14.49
N SER A 311 -8.08 -18.88 -15.59
CA SER A 311 -6.78 -18.78 -16.23
C SER A 311 -6.55 -17.39 -16.82
N VAL A 312 -5.44 -16.77 -16.41
CA VAL A 312 -4.97 -15.48 -16.92
C VAL A 312 -3.67 -15.72 -17.69
N ASN A 313 -3.52 -15.10 -18.87
CA ASN A 313 -2.37 -15.28 -19.77
C ASN A 313 -1.11 -14.53 -19.27
N ASP A 314 -0.64 -14.86 -18.06
CA ASP A 314 0.57 -14.33 -17.43
C ASP A 314 0.66 -12.79 -17.46
N ILE A 315 -0.49 -12.13 -17.30
CA ILE A 315 -0.52 -10.69 -17.06
C ILE A 315 -0.22 -10.47 -15.58
N PRO A 316 0.83 -9.70 -15.25
CA PRO A 316 1.23 -9.44 -13.88
C PRO A 316 0.13 -8.76 -13.06
N LYS A 317 0.07 -9.07 -11.77
CA LYS A 317 -0.70 -8.27 -10.81
C LYS A 317 -0.16 -6.84 -10.81
N GLY A 318 -1.06 -5.85 -10.81
CA GLY A 318 -0.68 -4.43 -10.85
C GLY A 318 -0.57 -3.83 -12.25
N SER A 319 -0.96 -4.56 -13.30
CA SER A 319 -0.90 -4.09 -14.70
C SER A 319 -1.77 -2.90 -15.07
N ARG A 320 -2.65 -2.46 -14.18
CA ARG A 320 -3.61 -1.35 -14.38
C ARG A 320 -4.64 -1.59 -15.50
N LEU A 321 -4.72 -2.82 -16.00
CA LEU A 321 -5.71 -3.28 -16.97
C LEU A 321 -6.99 -3.86 -16.32
N ALA A 322 -7.14 -3.69 -15.00
CA ALA A 322 -8.22 -4.27 -14.17
C ALA A 322 -8.46 -5.78 -14.41
N VAL A 323 -7.37 -6.56 -14.44
CA VAL A 323 -7.44 -8.01 -14.69
C VAL A 323 -8.31 -8.72 -13.66
N SER A 324 -8.21 -8.36 -12.37
CA SER A 324 -8.99 -9.00 -11.30
C SER A 324 -10.49 -8.82 -11.47
N THR A 325 -10.94 -7.62 -11.82
CA THR A 325 -12.37 -7.31 -11.98
C THR A 325 -12.93 -7.93 -13.26
N ASN A 326 -12.17 -7.89 -14.35
CA ASN A 326 -12.56 -8.58 -15.58
C ASN A 326 -12.58 -10.11 -15.39
N LEU A 327 -11.67 -10.68 -14.59
CA LEU A 327 -11.70 -12.09 -14.21
C LEU A 327 -12.91 -12.43 -13.34
N LEU A 328 -13.22 -11.60 -12.35
CA LEU A 328 -14.44 -11.75 -11.56
C LEU A 328 -15.69 -11.71 -12.44
N ALA A 329 -15.75 -10.75 -13.37
CA ALA A 329 -16.85 -10.63 -14.34
C ALA A 329 -16.94 -11.85 -15.26
N ALA A 330 -15.81 -12.41 -15.73
CA ALA A 330 -15.77 -13.63 -16.53
C ALA A 330 -16.31 -14.85 -15.77
N LEU A 331 -15.86 -15.03 -14.52
CA LEU A 331 -16.32 -16.09 -13.63
C LEU A 331 -17.82 -15.97 -13.31
N ILE A 332 -18.31 -14.75 -13.09
CA ILE A 332 -19.74 -14.50 -12.88
C ILE A 332 -20.54 -14.78 -14.17
N SER A 333 -20.03 -14.35 -15.33
CA SER A 333 -20.68 -14.55 -16.63
C SER A 333 -20.85 -16.03 -16.95
N VAL A 334 -19.79 -16.84 -16.79
CA VAL A 334 -19.85 -18.28 -17.07
C VAL A 334 -20.86 -18.99 -16.15
N LEU A 335 -20.92 -18.61 -14.87
CA LEU A 335 -21.90 -19.16 -13.92
C LEU A 335 -23.33 -18.70 -14.24
N MET A 336 -23.52 -17.44 -14.62
CA MET A 336 -24.83 -16.90 -15.02
C MET A 336 -25.38 -17.59 -16.27
N ARG A 337 -24.53 -17.84 -17.28
CA ARG A 337 -24.90 -18.59 -18.48
C ARG A 337 -25.30 -20.02 -18.14
N ALA A 338 -24.47 -20.70 -17.35
CA ALA A 338 -24.69 -22.08 -16.94
C ALA A 338 -25.98 -22.28 -16.14
N THR A 339 -26.41 -21.26 -15.38
CA THR A 339 -27.60 -21.31 -14.52
C THR A 339 -28.87 -20.71 -15.16
N GLY A 340 -28.79 -20.31 -16.43
CA GLY A 340 -29.93 -19.71 -17.15
C GLY A 340 -30.26 -18.27 -16.74
N GLN A 341 -29.40 -17.62 -15.96
CA GLN A 341 -29.54 -16.20 -15.59
C GLN A 341 -29.19 -15.26 -16.75
N ALA A 342 -28.36 -15.73 -17.68
CA ALA A 342 -28.23 -15.17 -19.03
C ALA A 342 -29.02 -16.05 -20.02
N GLU A 343 -29.63 -15.40 -21.01
CA GLU A 343 -30.44 -16.05 -22.04
C GLU A 343 -29.57 -16.81 -23.05
N SER A 344 -28.39 -16.31 -23.36
CA SER A 344 -27.46 -16.96 -24.30
C SER A 344 -26.45 -17.84 -23.56
N LEU A 345 -26.41 -19.14 -23.85
CA LEU A 345 -25.38 -20.07 -23.34
C LEU A 345 -24.00 -19.74 -23.93
N THR A 346 -23.93 -19.40 -25.21
CA THR A 346 -22.71 -19.04 -25.96
C THR A 346 -22.88 -17.68 -26.65
N GLY A 347 -21.79 -17.14 -27.19
CA GLY A 347 -21.76 -15.85 -27.87
C GLY A 347 -21.62 -14.65 -26.93
N GLU A 348 -21.94 -13.46 -27.44
CA GLU A 348 -21.91 -12.21 -26.69
C GLU A 348 -23.07 -12.11 -25.68
N LEU A 349 -22.86 -11.38 -24.59
CA LEU A 349 -23.93 -11.01 -23.67
C LEU A 349 -24.81 -9.89 -24.23
N ARG A 350 -26.10 -9.89 -23.89
CA ARG A 350 -27.00 -8.75 -24.12
C ARG A 350 -26.71 -7.62 -23.13
N GLU A 351 -27.12 -6.40 -23.47
CA GLU A 351 -26.86 -5.23 -22.62
C GLU A 351 -27.43 -5.40 -21.20
N SER A 352 -28.65 -5.93 -21.05
CA SER A 352 -29.24 -6.22 -19.74
C SER A 352 -28.43 -7.22 -18.92
N GLU A 353 -27.82 -8.21 -19.58
CA GLU A 353 -27.00 -9.24 -18.94
C GLU A 353 -25.65 -8.65 -18.52
N ARG A 354 -25.00 -7.85 -19.38
CA ARG A 354 -23.75 -7.13 -19.05
C ARG A 354 -23.92 -6.24 -17.83
N ARG A 355 -25.04 -5.50 -17.74
CA ARG A 355 -25.35 -4.65 -16.57
C ARG A 355 -25.54 -5.46 -15.29
N LEU A 356 -26.15 -6.64 -15.37
CA LEU A 356 -26.29 -7.54 -14.22
C LEU A 356 -24.94 -8.15 -13.80
N VAL A 357 -24.10 -8.54 -14.77
CA VAL A 357 -22.72 -9.00 -14.52
C VAL A 357 -21.92 -7.90 -13.82
N LEU A 358 -21.97 -6.65 -14.30
CA LEU A 358 -21.33 -5.52 -13.62
C LEU A 358 -21.83 -5.39 -12.18
N ALA A 359 -23.15 -5.34 -11.95
CA ALA A 359 -23.70 -5.21 -10.59
C ALA A 359 -23.23 -6.31 -9.64
N ARG A 360 -23.03 -7.53 -10.15
CA ARG A 360 -22.52 -8.68 -9.38
C ARG A 360 -21.00 -8.68 -9.23
N ALA A 361 -20.26 -8.20 -10.23
CA ALA A 361 -18.83 -7.98 -10.11
C ALA A 361 -18.57 -6.96 -9.00
N LEU A 362 -19.35 -5.88 -8.93
CA LEU A 362 -19.28 -4.93 -7.82
C LEU A 362 -19.57 -5.61 -6.49
N LEU A 363 -20.63 -6.42 -6.40
CA LEU A 363 -20.89 -7.21 -5.19
C LEU A 363 -19.68 -8.07 -4.79
N GLY A 364 -19.12 -8.81 -5.73
CA GLY A 364 -17.98 -9.70 -5.48
C GLY A 364 -16.71 -8.96 -5.08
N GLU A 365 -16.44 -7.78 -5.65
CA GLU A 365 -15.33 -6.91 -5.23
C GLU A 365 -15.48 -6.42 -3.79
N TRP A 366 -16.69 -6.04 -3.41
CA TRP A 366 -16.97 -5.55 -2.06
C TRP A 366 -16.96 -6.68 -1.02
N ILE A 367 -17.44 -7.87 -1.38
CA ILE A 367 -17.30 -9.07 -0.53
C ILE A 367 -15.82 -9.48 -0.44
N GLY A 368 -15.06 -9.37 -1.53
CA GLY A 368 -13.62 -9.65 -1.58
C GLY A 368 -12.74 -8.53 -1.01
N GLY A 369 -13.30 -7.37 -0.67
CA GLY A 369 -12.65 -6.26 0.02
C GLY A 369 -11.83 -5.28 -0.84
N SER A 370 -11.98 -5.24 -2.18
CA SER A 370 -11.13 -4.41 -3.06
C SER A 370 -11.70 -3.03 -3.44
N GLY A 371 -13.02 -2.84 -3.42
CA GLY A 371 -13.71 -1.53 -3.57
C GLY A 371 -13.27 -0.66 -4.76
N GLY A 372 -13.28 -1.20 -5.99
CA GLY A 372 -12.79 -0.53 -7.22
C GLY A 372 -13.72 0.54 -7.81
N GLY A 373 -13.39 1.03 -9.01
CA GLY A 373 -14.23 1.95 -9.78
C GLY A 373 -15.06 1.20 -10.83
N TRP A 374 -16.22 1.71 -11.24
CA TRP A 374 -17.12 0.95 -12.13
C TRP A 374 -16.53 0.66 -13.52
N GLN A 375 -15.49 1.39 -13.95
CA GLN A 375 -14.86 1.17 -15.26
C GLN A 375 -14.08 -0.15 -15.29
N ASP A 376 -13.77 -0.73 -14.13
CA ASP A 376 -12.91 -1.90 -13.99
C ASP A 376 -13.44 -3.14 -14.71
N SER A 377 -14.76 -3.29 -14.82
CA SER A 377 -15.41 -4.34 -15.62
C SER A 377 -15.58 -3.98 -17.09
N GLY A 378 -14.88 -2.96 -17.59
CA GLY A 378 -15.02 -2.47 -18.96
C GLY A 378 -14.79 -3.54 -20.03
N GLY A 379 -14.01 -4.59 -19.75
CA GLY A 379 -13.77 -5.70 -20.67
C GLY A 379 -15.03 -6.50 -21.04
N VAL A 380 -16.10 -6.40 -20.23
CA VAL A 380 -17.40 -7.04 -20.53
C VAL A 380 -18.05 -6.47 -21.80
N TRP A 381 -17.84 -5.19 -22.08
CA TRP A 381 -18.37 -4.51 -23.27
C TRP A 381 -17.36 -4.53 -24.43
N PRO A 382 -17.82 -4.53 -25.69
CA PRO A 382 -16.94 -4.49 -26.85
C PRO A 382 -16.33 -3.11 -27.12
N GLY A 383 -15.23 -3.12 -27.87
CA GLY A 383 -14.69 -1.98 -28.62
C GLY A 383 -14.28 -0.78 -27.76
N ILE A 384 -14.28 0.38 -28.42
CA ILE A 384 -14.11 1.70 -27.81
C ILE A 384 -15.47 2.16 -27.29
N LYS A 385 -15.52 2.63 -26.04
CA LYS A 385 -16.77 2.99 -25.37
C LYS A 385 -16.59 4.14 -24.41
N LEU A 386 -17.61 5.00 -24.35
CA LEU A 386 -17.77 6.02 -23.35
C LEU A 386 -18.63 5.45 -22.22
N ILE A 387 -18.19 5.60 -20.99
CA ILE A 387 -18.92 5.15 -19.81
C ILE A 387 -19.25 6.38 -18.97
N GLU A 388 -20.52 6.54 -18.62
CA GLU A 388 -21.05 7.80 -18.09
C GLU A 388 -21.90 7.58 -16.83
N GLY A 389 -21.75 8.49 -15.87
CA GLY A 389 -22.65 8.61 -14.74
C GLY A 389 -24.06 8.97 -15.21
N VAL A 390 -25.06 8.54 -14.45
CA VAL A 390 -26.47 8.74 -14.80
C VAL A 390 -27.17 9.38 -13.61
N ALA A 391 -27.95 10.43 -13.86
CA ALA A 391 -28.78 11.07 -12.85
C ALA A 391 -29.78 10.07 -12.23
N SER A 392 -29.99 10.15 -10.91
CA SER A 392 -31.00 9.34 -10.22
C SER A 392 -32.41 9.83 -10.58
N SER A 393 -33.37 8.91 -10.60
CA SER A 393 -34.75 9.14 -11.01
C SER A 393 -35.72 8.39 -10.09
N PRO A 394 -37.00 8.80 -10.00
CA PRO A 394 -37.99 8.07 -9.20
C PRO A 394 -38.01 6.57 -9.55
N GLY A 395 -37.80 5.71 -8.53
CA GLY A 395 -37.69 4.26 -8.69
C GLY A 395 -36.26 3.70 -8.53
N ASP A 396 -35.24 4.55 -8.64
CA ASP A 396 -33.86 4.16 -8.28
C ASP A 396 -33.68 4.12 -6.75
N PRO A 397 -32.89 3.17 -6.21
CA PRO A 397 -32.55 3.14 -4.78
C PRO A 397 -31.90 4.43 -4.27
N GLU A 398 -31.23 5.16 -5.16
CA GLU A 398 -30.48 6.38 -4.87
C GLU A 398 -31.34 7.66 -4.92
N HIS A 399 -32.59 7.60 -5.38
CA HIS A 399 -33.42 8.79 -5.54
C HIS A 399 -33.72 9.46 -4.18
N GLY A 400 -33.41 10.77 -4.08
CA GLY A 400 -33.50 11.52 -2.83
C GLY A 400 -32.35 11.27 -1.84
N ILE A 401 -31.40 10.39 -2.19
CA ILE A 401 -30.19 10.09 -1.39
C ILE A 401 -28.93 10.66 -2.07
N SER A 402 -28.84 10.57 -3.40
CA SER A 402 -27.74 11.12 -4.21
C SER A 402 -28.23 11.63 -5.57
N ARG A 403 -27.42 12.48 -6.22
CA ARG A 403 -27.73 13.08 -7.54
C ARG A 403 -27.67 12.08 -8.68
N GLY A 404 -26.73 11.14 -8.62
CA GLY A 404 -26.49 10.08 -9.60
C GLY A 404 -26.78 8.68 -9.05
N ARG A 405 -26.90 7.72 -9.96
CA ARG A 405 -27.05 6.28 -9.67
C ARG A 405 -25.69 5.65 -9.41
N LEU A 406 -25.67 4.52 -8.68
CA LEU A 406 -24.45 3.72 -8.49
C LEU A 406 -23.91 3.17 -9.81
N MET A 407 -24.81 2.74 -10.69
CA MET A 407 -24.48 2.03 -11.93
C MET A 407 -24.38 2.99 -13.11
N PRO A 408 -23.29 2.95 -13.89
CA PRO A 408 -23.13 3.80 -15.05
C PRO A 408 -23.96 3.32 -16.25
N GLN A 409 -23.89 4.11 -17.32
CA GLN A 409 -24.31 3.76 -18.68
C GLN A 409 -23.09 3.57 -19.58
N HIS A 410 -23.16 2.59 -20.49
CA HIS A 410 -22.13 2.33 -21.48
C HIS A 410 -22.64 2.70 -22.87
N ARG A 411 -21.86 3.47 -23.61
CA ARG A 411 -22.08 3.79 -25.02
C ARG A 411 -20.90 3.29 -25.84
N VAL A 412 -21.10 2.18 -26.54
CA VAL A 412 -20.11 1.62 -27.48
C VAL A 412 -20.12 2.46 -28.76
N PHE A 413 -18.96 2.93 -29.19
CA PHE A 413 -18.82 3.70 -30.42
C PHE A 413 -18.89 2.78 -31.64
N THR A 414 -19.74 3.18 -32.60
CA THR A 414 -19.88 2.49 -33.89
C THR A 414 -18.66 2.70 -34.78
N ARG A 415 -18.61 1.98 -35.92
CA ARG A 415 -17.60 2.19 -36.96
C ARG A 415 -17.81 3.47 -37.77
N ASP A 416 -19.01 4.07 -37.70
CA ASP A 416 -19.27 5.37 -38.33
C ASP A 416 -18.75 6.51 -37.44
N GLU A 417 -18.89 6.39 -36.11
CA GLU A 417 -18.37 7.37 -35.16
C GLU A 417 -16.85 7.32 -35.02
N ILE A 418 -16.26 6.12 -34.92
CA ILE A 418 -14.81 5.93 -34.88
C ILE A 418 -14.44 4.88 -35.94
N PRO A 419 -14.03 5.32 -37.14
CA PRO A 419 -13.74 4.47 -38.28
C PRO A 419 -12.63 3.45 -38.06
N ASP A 420 -12.65 2.37 -38.84
CA ASP A 420 -11.62 1.33 -38.82
C ASP A 420 -10.21 1.89 -39.10
N SER A 421 -10.11 2.96 -39.89
CA SER A 421 -8.84 3.67 -40.13
C SER A 421 -8.29 4.32 -38.85
N ALA A 422 -9.14 4.94 -38.03
CA ALA A 422 -8.75 5.53 -36.75
C ALA A 422 -8.37 4.45 -35.72
N ARG A 423 -9.16 3.37 -35.65
CA ARG A 423 -8.88 2.20 -34.81
C ARG A 423 -7.54 1.55 -35.16
N LYS A 424 -7.25 1.43 -36.45
CA LYS A 424 -5.97 0.94 -36.96
C LYS A 424 -4.83 1.91 -36.65
N ALA A 425 -5.00 3.20 -36.89
CA ALA A 425 -3.99 4.22 -36.60
C ALA A 425 -3.60 4.22 -35.12
N LEU A 426 -4.56 4.07 -34.21
CA LEU A 426 -4.29 3.97 -32.77
C LEU A 426 -3.41 2.74 -32.46
N GLN A 427 -3.79 1.58 -32.97
CA GLN A 427 -3.02 0.34 -32.81
C GLN A 427 -1.62 0.45 -33.44
N ASP A 428 -1.49 1.11 -34.58
CA ASP A 428 -0.22 1.26 -35.30
C ASP A 428 0.71 2.31 -34.67
N SER A 429 0.23 3.12 -33.72
CA SER A 429 1.00 4.21 -33.08
C SER A 429 1.29 3.97 -31.59
N LEU A 430 0.42 3.23 -30.88
CA LEU A 430 0.51 3.05 -29.44
C LEU A 430 1.35 1.82 -29.05
N VAL A 431 2.31 2.02 -28.16
CA VAL A 431 3.08 0.98 -27.48
C VAL A 431 2.62 0.91 -26.02
N VAL A 432 2.03 -0.22 -25.62
CA VAL A 432 1.55 -0.45 -24.24
C VAL A 432 2.62 -1.21 -23.47
N VAL A 433 2.90 -0.77 -22.23
CA VAL A 433 3.96 -1.33 -21.41
C VAL A 433 3.54 -1.54 -19.96
N HIS A 434 4.21 -2.48 -19.31
CA HIS A 434 4.26 -2.63 -17.85
C HIS A 434 5.67 -2.25 -17.36
N GLY A 435 5.82 -1.17 -16.61
CA GLY A 435 7.11 -0.69 -16.10
C GLY A 435 7.73 -1.52 -14.96
N GLY A 436 6.99 -2.50 -14.45
CA GLY A 436 7.47 -3.48 -13.46
C GLY A 436 7.29 -3.05 -12.00
N MET A 437 6.83 -1.83 -11.75
CA MET A 437 6.45 -1.38 -10.41
C MET A 437 5.10 -1.97 -9.99
N ALA A 438 4.99 -2.37 -8.72
CA ALA A 438 3.71 -2.69 -8.09
C ALA A 438 3.45 -1.65 -7.00
N GLN A 439 2.32 -0.95 -7.10
CA GLN A 439 1.96 0.12 -6.16
C GLN A 439 0.51 -0.04 -5.69
N ASN A 440 0.31 0.13 -4.39
CA ASN A 440 -1.03 0.15 -3.82
C ASN A 440 -1.72 1.49 -4.16
N VAL A 441 -2.83 1.41 -4.90
CA VAL A 441 -3.64 2.58 -5.30
C VAL A 441 -4.80 2.87 -4.35
N GLY A 442 -5.09 1.99 -3.39
CA GLY A 442 -6.19 2.19 -2.44
C GLY A 442 -6.17 3.57 -1.77
N PRO A 443 -5.04 3.98 -1.15
CA PRO A 443 -4.91 5.31 -0.57
C PRO A 443 -5.12 6.46 -1.56
N ILE A 444 -4.80 6.26 -2.85
CA ILE A 444 -5.00 7.29 -3.88
C ILE A 444 -6.48 7.52 -4.13
N LEU A 445 -7.28 6.45 -4.17
CA LEU A 445 -8.72 6.58 -4.35
C LEU A 445 -9.33 7.38 -3.18
N GLU A 446 -8.92 7.11 -1.94
CA GLU A 446 -9.34 7.87 -0.77
C GLU A 446 -8.91 9.35 -0.86
N MET A 447 -7.68 9.64 -1.27
CA MET A 447 -7.20 11.02 -1.44
C MET A 447 -8.00 11.79 -2.51
N VAL A 448 -8.26 11.17 -3.67
CA VAL A 448 -9.05 11.82 -4.73
C VAL A 448 -10.48 12.11 -4.26
N THR A 449 -11.05 11.19 -3.48
CA THR A 449 -12.37 11.34 -2.85
C THR A 449 -12.44 12.54 -1.95
N GLU A 450 -11.48 12.62 -1.02
CA GLU A 450 -11.42 13.68 -0.03
C GLU A 450 -11.28 15.04 -0.72
N LYS A 451 -10.27 15.20 -1.58
CA LYS A 451 -10.00 16.45 -2.31
C LYS A 451 -11.20 16.90 -3.15
N TYR A 452 -11.91 15.94 -3.76
CA TYR A 452 -13.17 16.22 -4.45
C TYR A 452 -14.23 16.77 -3.49
N LEU A 453 -14.50 16.10 -2.37
CA LEU A 453 -15.53 16.48 -1.41
C LEU A 453 -15.26 17.83 -0.74
N LEU A 454 -13.98 18.17 -0.55
CA LEU A 454 -13.52 19.46 -0.02
C LEU A 454 -13.54 20.58 -1.07
N ARG A 455 -13.68 20.25 -2.36
CA ARG A 455 -13.53 21.17 -3.50
C ARG A 455 -12.21 21.95 -3.41
N CYS A 456 -11.11 21.27 -3.08
CA CYS A 456 -9.78 21.88 -3.08
C CYS A 456 -9.53 22.53 -4.45
N ALA A 457 -9.10 23.79 -4.44
CA ALA A 457 -9.24 24.66 -5.61
C ALA A 457 -8.44 24.17 -6.83
N ALA A 458 -7.18 23.78 -6.64
CA ALA A 458 -6.31 23.28 -7.70
C ALA A 458 -6.85 21.96 -8.29
N GLU A 459 -7.31 21.07 -7.42
CA GLU A 459 -7.82 19.76 -7.81
C GLU A 459 -9.18 19.81 -8.49
N TRP A 460 -10.04 20.74 -8.06
CA TRP A 460 -11.30 21.02 -8.74
C TRP A 460 -11.07 21.59 -10.13
N HIS A 461 -10.16 22.56 -10.27
CA HIS A 461 -9.80 23.12 -11.56
C HIS A 461 -9.22 22.06 -12.50
N GLY A 462 -8.24 21.27 -12.01
CA GLY A 462 -7.66 20.16 -12.75
C GLY A 462 -8.73 19.15 -13.20
N ARG A 463 -9.73 18.85 -12.37
CA ARG A 463 -10.84 17.97 -12.77
C ARG A 463 -11.65 18.52 -13.93
N GLN A 464 -11.99 19.82 -13.91
CA GLN A 464 -12.73 20.44 -15.02
C GLN A 464 -11.90 20.44 -16.31
N GLU A 465 -10.60 20.69 -16.21
CA GLU A 465 -9.68 20.62 -17.34
C GLU A 465 -9.59 19.18 -17.90
N ALA A 466 -9.49 18.15 -17.04
CA ALA A 466 -9.48 16.75 -17.46
C ALA A 466 -10.75 16.34 -18.23
N LEU A 467 -11.91 16.90 -17.88
CA LEU A 467 -13.16 16.67 -18.62
C LEU A 467 -13.13 17.29 -20.02
N SER A 468 -12.59 18.51 -20.14
CA SER A 468 -12.34 19.14 -21.45
C SER A 468 -11.39 18.31 -22.31
N PHE A 469 -10.35 17.73 -21.72
CA PHE A 469 -9.43 16.84 -22.44
C PHE A 469 -10.10 15.56 -22.93
N LEU A 470 -11.08 15.00 -22.19
CA LEU A 470 -11.84 13.86 -22.68
C LEU A 470 -12.56 14.18 -24.00
N ASP A 471 -13.23 15.34 -24.07
CA ASP A 471 -13.96 15.73 -25.29
C ASP A 471 -13.00 15.97 -26.46
N GLN A 472 -11.83 16.55 -26.21
CA GLN A 472 -10.77 16.72 -27.22
C GLN A 472 -10.20 15.38 -27.71
N ILE A 473 -10.01 14.40 -26.81
CA ILE A 473 -9.56 13.04 -27.18
C ILE A 473 -10.60 12.35 -28.06
N LEU A 474 -11.89 12.47 -27.72
CA LEU A 474 -12.97 11.92 -28.53
C LEU A 474 -12.99 12.52 -29.94
N ASP A 475 -12.85 13.83 -30.06
CA ASP A 475 -12.81 14.50 -31.36
C ASP A 475 -11.59 14.14 -32.19
N ALA A 476 -10.43 13.96 -31.55
CA ALA A 476 -9.22 13.49 -32.22
C ALA A 476 -9.38 12.04 -32.74
N LEU A 477 -9.98 11.15 -31.94
CA LEU A 477 -10.25 9.76 -32.36
C LEU A 477 -11.26 9.68 -33.51
N ARG A 478 -12.33 10.48 -33.49
CA ARG A 478 -13.30 10.58 -34.60
C ARG A 478 -12.61 10.95 -35.92
N LYS A 479 -11.57 11.80 -35.85
CA LYS A 479 -10.79 12.27 -37.00
C LYS A 479 -9.61 11.35 -37.35
N GLY A 480 -9.29 10.35 -36.53
CA GLY A 480 -8.10 9.52 -36.68
C GLY A 480 -6.77 10.23 -36.38
N ASP A 481 -6.79 11.35 -35.66
CA ASP A 481 -5.61 12.14 -35.31
C ASP A 481 -4.95 11.63 -34.02
N ILE A 482 -4.16 10.57 -34.15
CA ILE A 482 -3.51 9.91 -33.00
C ILE A 482 -2.37 10.75 -32.41
N ARG A 483 -1.75 11.63 -33.22
CA ARG A 483 -0.77 12.58 -32.73
C ARG A 483 -1.42 13.54 -31.73
N ARG A 484 -2.59 14.09 -32.08
CA ARG A 484 -3.35 14.95 -31.17
C ARG A 484 -3.80 14.21 -29.90
N VAL A 485 -4.18 12.93 -30.00
CA VAL A 485 -4.45 12.09 -28.82
C VAL A 485 -3.23 12.07 -27.90
N GLY A 486 -2.03 11.81 -28.43
CA GLY A 486 -0.80 11.76 -27.63
C GLY A 486 -0.43 13.09 -26.97
N GLU A 487 -0.64 14.22 -27.66
CA GLU A 487 -0.45 15.55 -27.09
C GLU A 487 -1.38 15.78 -25.89
N ILE A 488 -2.67 15.49 -26.04
CA ILE A 488 -3.68 15.71 -25.00
C ILE A 488 -3.46 14.78 -23.80
N THR A 489 -3.16 13.50 -24.02
CA THR A 489 -2.88 12.58 -22.91
C THR A 489 -1.63 12.99 -22.12
N THR A 490 -0.63 13.54 -22.82
CA THR A 490 0.58 14.09 -22.16
C THR A 490 0.22 15.31 -21.31
N GLN A 491 -0.57 16.25 -21.85
CA GLN A 491 -1.03 17.43 -21.14
C GLN A 491 -1.88 17.05 -19.91
N ASN A 492 -2.79 16.10 -20.06
CA ASN A 492 -3.61 15.59 -18.97
C ASN A 492 -2.75 14.98 -17.84
N PHE A 493 -1.71 14.22 -18.20
CA PHE A 493 -0.77 13.65 -17.24
C PHE A 493 0.09 14.70 -16.52
N SER A 494 0.62 15.68 -17.26
CA SER A 494 1.51 16.71 -16.70
C SER A 494 0.78 17.84 -15.96
N GLY A 495 -0.51 18.04 -16.25
CA GLY A 495 -1.35 19.05 -15.60
C GLY A 495 -2.34 18.41 -14.62
N PRO A 496 -3.62 18.21 -15.02
CA PRO A 496 -4.70 17.75 -14.14
C PRO A 496 -4.37 16.58 -13.22
N ILE A 497 -3.77 15.52 -13.75
CA ILE A 497 -3.50 14.30 -12.98
C ILE A 497 -2.52 14.58 -11.84
N GLN A 498 -1.42 15.30 -12.13
CA GLN A 498 -0.41 15.66 -11.14
C GLN A 498 -0.87 16.77 -10.19
N ALA A 499 -1.76 17.67 -10.63
CA ALA A 499 -2.38 18.65 -9.74
C ALA A 499 -3.25 17.97 -8.68
N ILE A 500 -3.99 16.92 -9.07
CA ILE A 500 -4.88 16.19 -8.16
C ILE A 500 -4.10 15.26 -7.24
N ILE A 501 -3.21 14.43 -7.82
CA ILE A 501 -2.36 13.50 -7.08
C ILE A 501 -0.93 13.63 -7.59
N PRO A 502 -0.06 14.40 -6.92
CA PRO A 502 1.32 14.62 -7.36
C PRO A 502 2.12 13.32 -7.58
N TRP A 503 1.90 12.32 -6.74
CA TRP A 503 2.54 10.99 -6.80
C TRP A 503 1.92 10.04 -7.84
N ALA A 504 0.92 10.48 -8.62
CA ALA A 504 0.52 9.75 -9.82
C ALA A 504 1.65 9.70 -10.84
N SER A 505 2.58 10.68 -10.78
CA SER A 505 3.88 10.64 -11.44
C SER A 505 4.96 10.11 -10.51
N THR A 506 5.90 9.35 -11.05
CA THR A 506 7.08 8.85 -10.33
C THR A 506 8.36 9.30 -11.03
N TYR A 507 9.46 9.37 -10.28
CA TYR A 507 10.78 9.63 -10.86
C TYR A 507 11.13 8.62 -11.97
N TYR A 508 10.76 7.34 -11.80
CA TYR A 508 10.93 6.31 -12.83
C TYR A 508 10.19 6.67 -14.12
N THR A 509 8.91 7.04 -14.04
CA THR A 509 8.10 7.41 -15.21
C THR A 509 8.65 8.65 -15.91
N GLU A 510 9.00 9.70 -15.17
CA GLU A 510 9.57 10.93 -15.74
C GLU A 510 10.89 10.61 -16.48
N ARG A 511 11.72 9.74 -15.90
CA ARG A 511 12.95 9.25 -16.54
C ARG A 511 12.71 8.51 -17.85
N LEU A 512 11.68 7.66 -17.91
CA LEU A 512 11.32 6.97 -19.16
C LEU A 512 10.88 7.97 -20.23
N ILE A 513 9.99 8.91 -19.87
CA ILE A 513 9.48 9.92 -20.81
C ILE A 513 10.62 10.77 -21.37
N GLU A 514 11.55 11.21 -20.52
CA GLU A 514 12.70 11.99 -20.95
C GLU A 514 13.63 11.20 -21.87
N SER A 515 13.96 9.95 -21.52
CA SER A 515 14.82 9.10 -22.36
C SER A 515 14.19 8.82 -23.73
N VAL A 516 12.89 8.54 -23.77
CA VAL A 516 12.14 8.30 -25.02
C VAL A 516 12.07 9.57 -25.87
N ARG A 517 11.79 10.72 -25.24
CA ARG A 517 11.75 12.01 -25.94
C ARG A 517 13.11 12.36 -26.54
N ALA A 518 14.20 12.10 -25.83
CA ALA A 518 15.56 12.31 -26.32
C ALA A 518 15.90 11.40 -27.51
N GLU A 519 15.46 10.13 -27.48
CA GLU A 519 15.77 9.14 -28.51
C GLU A 519 14.93 9.32 -29.79
N PHE A 520 13.64 9.62 -29.68
CA PHE A 520 12.70 9.65 -30.81
C PHE A 520 12.34 11.06 -31.31
N GLY A 521 12.65 12.11 -30.55
CA GLY A 521 12.41 13.50 -30.96
C GLY A 521 10.96 13.76 -31.39
N GLY A 522 10.77 14.26 -32.61
CA GLY A 522 9.45 14.59 -33.17
C GLY A 522 8.57 13.38 -33.51
N ASP A 523 9.14 12.17 -33.56
CA ASP A 523 8.38 10.93 -33.77
C ASP A 523 7.76 10.40 -32.48
N PHE A 524 8.13 10.94 -31.31
CA PHE A 524 7.43 10.69 -30.06
C PHE A 524 6.27 11.69 -29.92
N TRP A 525 5.05 11.20 -30.09
CA TRP A 525 3.84 12.02 -30.09
C TRP A 525 3.27 12.23 -28.69
N GLY A 526 3.51 11.33 -27.74
CA GLY A 526 3.10 11.57 -26.36
C GLY A 526 3.13 10.38 -25.41
N PHE A 527 2.90 10.69 -24.14
CA PHE A 527 2.77 9.74 -23.05
C PHE A 527 1.31 9.61 -22.62
N TRP A 528 0.96 8.44 -22.12
CA TRP A 528 -0.34 8.15 -21.54
C TRP A 528 -0.17 7.25 -20.31
N MET A 529 -0.80 7.65 -19.21
CA MET A 529 -0.87 6.87 -17.98
C MET A 529 -2.10 5.96 -18.05
N LEU A 530 -1.91 4.66 -17.85
CA LEU A 530 -3.01 3.69 -17.81
C LEU A 530 -3.49 3.49 -16.37
N GLY A 531 -4.79 3.64 -16.14
CA GLY A 531 -5.38 3.58 -14.81
C GLY A 531 -4.92 4.72 -13.91
N GLY A 532 -4.99 4.54 -12.59
CA GLY A 532 -4.87 5.64 -11.63
C GLY A 532 -3.47 6.00 -11.12
N MET A 533 -2.38 5.42 -11.66
CA MET A 533 -1.00 5.71 -11.23
C MET A 533 0.02 5.18 -12.25
N SER A 534 1.08 5.93 -12.54
CA SER A 534 2.13 5.54 -13.51
C SER A 534 3.14 4.52 -12.94
N GLY A 535 4.05 4.00 -13.78
CA GLY A 535 5.12 3.07 -13.37
C GLY A 535 4.74 1.59 -13.41
N GLY A 536 3.45 1.28 -13.24
CA GLY A 536 2.83 0.00 -13.57
C GLY A 536 2.45 -0.05 -15.05
N GLY A 537 1.17 0.15 -15.36
CA GLY A 537 0.67 0.26 -16.74
C GLY A 537 0.88 1.65 -17.33
N MET A 538 1.43 1.72 -18.54
CA MET A 538 1.68 2.97 -19.27
C MET A 538 1.55 2.74 -20.78
N GLY A 539 1.44 3.82 -21.55
CA GLY A 539 1.66 3.75 -22.99
C GLY A 539 2.36 4.97 -23.56
N PHE A 540 3.05 4.72 -24.67
CA PHE A 540 3.86 5.67 -25.39
C PHE A 540 3.41 5.69 -26.84
N ILE A 541 3.11 6.88 -27.36
CA ILE A 541 2.52 7.07 -28.68
C ILE A 541 3.61 7.60 -29.61
N PHE A 542 3.80 6.92 -30.73
CA PHE A 542 4.83 7.20 -31.71
C PHE A 542 4.24 7.38 -33.11
N ALA A 543 5.01 7.97 -34.01
CA ALA A 543 4.72 7.89 -35.43
C ALA A 543 4.65 6.40 -35.88
N PRO A 544 3.64 6.00 -36.69
CA PRO A 544 3.41 4.59 -37.03
C PRO A 544 4.64 3.86 -37.59
N HIS A 545 5.45 4.55 -38.39
CA HIS A 545 6.65 3.99 -39.00
C HIS A 545 7.78 3.67 -37.99
N ARG A 546 7.73 4.21 -36.77
CA ARG A 546 8.70 3.96 -35.69
C ARG A 546 8.21 2.94 -34.66
N LYS A 547 6.94 2.49 -34.71
CA LYS A 547 6.36 1.64 -33.65
C LYS A 547 7.17 0.38 -33.35
N ALA A 548 7.57 -0.37 -34.38
CA ALA A 548 8.30 -1.63 -34.20
C ALA A 548 9.67 -1.42 -33.53
N GLU A 549 10.39 -0.37 -33.93
CA GLU A 549 11.64 0.05 -33.28
C GLU A 549 11.37 0.47 -31.83
N ALA A 550 10.35 1.29 -31.60
CA ALA A 550 9.97 1.76 -30.28
C ALA A 550 9.62 0.61 -29.32
N GLN A 551 8.94 -0.45 -29.76
CA GLN A 551 8.67 -1.63 -28.92
C GLN A 551 9.96 -2.26 -28.38
N GLN A 552 10.97 -2.44 -29.24
CA GLN A 552 12.26 -3.02 -28.84
C GLN A 552 13.02 -2.07 -27.91
N ARG A 553 13.05 -0.77 -28.23
CA ARG A 553 13.77 0.24 -27.46
C ARG A 553 13.15 0.49 -26.10
N MET A 554 11.82 0.48 -26.00
CA MET A 554 11.10 0.61 -24.73
C MET A 554 11.48 -0.49 -23.73
N ALA A 555 11.58 -1.75 -24.17
CA ALA A 555 12.01 -2.84 -23.30
C ALA A 555 13.42 -2.59 -22.73
N ALA A 556 14.36 -2.15 -23.58
CA ALA A 556 15.73 -1.86 -23.18
C ALA A 556 15.83 -0.66 -22.22
N ILE A 557 15.14 0.45 -22.53
CA ILE A 557 15.12 1.66 -21.69
C ILE A 557 14.54 1.34 -20.32
N MET A 558 13.40 0.63 -20.27
CA MET A 558 12.77 0.27 -19.00
C MET A 558 13.65 -0.64 -18.15
N SER A 559 14.28 -1.65 -18.74
CA SER A 559 15.17 -2.57 -18.01
C SER A 559 16.42 -1.86 -17.48
N ALA A 560 17.04 -0.99 -18.28
CA ALA A 560 18.19 -0.20 -17.85
C ALA A 560 17.83 0.75 -16.70
N THR A 561 16.70 1.47 -16.83
CA THR A 561 16.23 2.41 -15.80
C THR A 561 15.82 1.69 -14.52
N LYS A 562 15.17 0.52 -14.63
CA LYS A 562 14.88 -0.35 -13.48
C LYS A 562 16.17 -0.75 -12.76
N LYS A 563 17.20 -1.17 -13.49
CA LYS A 563 18.49 -1.58 -12.91
C LYS A 563 19.18 -0.42 -12.18
N GLU A 564 19.09 0.80 -12.69
CA GLU A 564 19.58 2.00 -12.01
C GLU A 564 18.84 2.25 -10.69
N LEU A 565 17.52 2.03 -10.66
CA LEU A 565 16.65 2.42 -9.55
C LEU A 565 16.26 1.26 -8.62
N SER A 566 16.74 0.04 -8.84
CA SER A 566 16.31 -1.15 -8.11
C SER A 566 16.61 -1.11 -6.61
N SER A 567 17.60 -0.31 -6.21
CA SER A 567 17.92 -0.08 -4.80
C SER A 567 17.07 1.02 -4.15
N SER A 568 16.41 1.86 -4.95
CA SER A 568 15.71 3.07 -4.50
C SER A 568 14.18 2.95 -4.60
N LEU A 569 13.69 2.19 -5.59
CA LEU A 569 12.27 2.00 -5.88
C LEU A 569 11.90 0.52 -5.96
N PRO A 570 10.72 0.12 -5.46
CA PRO A 570 10.29 -1.26 -5.47
C PRO A 570 9.79 -1.69 -6.86
N PHE A 571 10.43 -2.72 -7.42
CA PHE A 571 9.97 -3.41 -8.63
C PHE A 571 9.54 -4.84 -8.29
N ALA A 572 8.37 -5.24 -8.79
CA ALA A 572 7.83 -6.58 -8.58
C ALA A 572 8.32 -7.59 -9.63
N MET A 573 8.66 -7.11 -10.83
CA MET A 573 9.02 -7.96 -11.98
C MET A 573 9.94 -7.24 -12.97
N GLU A 574 10.38 -7.93 -14.03
CA GLU A 574 10.95 -7.26 -15.20
C GLU A 574 9.89 -6.46 -15.96
N PRO A 575 10.22 -5.29 -16.52
CA PRO A 575 9.29 -4.56 -17.36
C PRO A 575 8.92 -5.36 -18.62
N VAL A 576 7.70 -5.17 -19.11
CA VAL A 576 7.15 -5.91 -20.26
C VAL A 576 6.56 -4.95 -21.28
N VAL A 577 6.73 -5.26 -22.56
CA VAL A 577 6.04 -4.58 -23.67
C VAL A 577 4.93 -5.50 -24.17
N TYR A 578 3.75 -4.94 -24.42
CA TYR A 578 2.60 -5.68 -24.92
C TYR A 578 2.34 -5.39 -26.39
N ASP A 579 1.99 -6.43 -27.12
CA ASP A 579 1.19 -6.33 -28.34
C ASP A 579 -0.28 -6.34 -27.94
N PHE A 580 -1.09 -5.49 -28.60
CA PHE A 580 -2.53 -5.42 -28.32
C PHE A 580 -3.35 -5.29 -29.60
N LYS A 581 -4.60 -5.74 -29.51
CA LYS A 581 -5.62 -5.56 -30.54
C LYS A 581 -6.94 -5.15 -29.92
N ILE A 582 -7.67 -4.23 -30.55
CA ILE A 582 -9.02 -3.86 -30.10
C ILE A 582 -9.95 -5.07 -30.24
N ASN A 583 -10.64 -5.42 -29.16
CA ASN A 583 -11.60 -6.51 -29.11
C ASN A 583 -13.01 -5.95 -29.36
N GLU A 584 -13.64 -6.37 -30.46
CA GLU A 584 -14.96 -5.90 -30.89
C GLU A 584 -16.14 -6.75 -30.37
N HIS A 585 -15.89 -7.73 -29.50
CA HIS A 585 -16.89 -8.66 -28.95
C HIS A 585 -17.20 -8.43 -27.46
N GLY A 586 -16.24 -7.89 -26.71
CA GLY A 586 -16.32 -7.87 -25.25
C GLY A 586 -16.17 -9.28 -24.69
N THR A 587 -16.90 -9.58 -23.62
CA THR A 587 -16.94 -10.96 -23.09
C THR A 587 -17.70 -11.88 -24.03
N PHE A 588 -17.14 -13.06 -24.30
CA PHE A 588 -17.64 -14.01 -25.27
C PHE A 588 -17.54 -15.43 -24.73
N ALA A 589 -18.60 -16.24 -24.91
CA ALA A 589 -18.60 -17.62 -24.48
C ALA A 589 -18.69 -18.62 -25.63
N ASP A 590 -18.04 -19.77 -25.47
CA ASP A 590 -18.14 -20.91 -26.36
C ASP A 590 -18.26 -22.23 -25.58
N LEU A 591 -18.91 -23.22 -26.20
CA LEU A 591 -19.14 -24.53 -25.62
C LEU A 591 -18.21 -25.54 -26.26
N LEU A 592 -17.35 -26.16 -25.46
CA LEU A 592 -16.44 -27.20 -25.90
C LEU A 592 -17.09 -28.56 -25.62
N ASP A 593 -17.64 -29.19 -26.65
CA ASP A 593 -18.28 -30.50 -26.57
C ASP A 593 -17.29 -31.68 -26.71
N GLY A 594 -16.09 -31.41 -27.22
CA GLY A 594 -15.02 -32.39 -27.45
C GLY A 594 -15.31 -33.39 -28.58
N GLY A 595 -16.48 -33.32 -29.23
CA GLY A 595 -16.92 -34.29 -30.23
C GLY A 595 -16.80 -35.75 -29.74
N THR A 596 -15.87 -36.51 -30.32
CA THR A 596 -15.58 -37.91 -29.97
C THR A 596 -14.57 -38.09 -28.84
N HIS A 597 -13.97 -37.01 -28.33
CA HIS A 597 -13.01 -37.00 -27.22
C HIS A 597 -13.53 -36.17 -26.05
N ALA A 598 -12.94 -36.28 -24.85
CA ALA A 598 -13.27 -35.34 -23.80
C ALA A 598 -12.76 -33.94 -24.16
N PRO A 599 -13.58 -32.88 -23.96
CA PRO A 599 -13.07 -31.51 -24.05
C PRO A 599 -11.97 -31.28 -23.01
N LEU A 600 -10.96 -30.51 -23.38
CA LEU A 600 -9.78 -30.28 -22.54
C LEU A 600 -9.81 -28.89 -21.88
N MET A 601 -9.34 -28.84 -20.64
CA MET A 601 -9.05 -27.62 -19.89
C MET A 601 -7.80 -26.90 -20.46
N PRO A 602 -7.52 -25.64 -20.10
CA PRO A 602 -6.35 -24.93 -20.60
C PRO A 602 -5.03 -25.63 -20.21
N LYS A 603 -3.99 -25.52 -21.04
CA LYS A 603 -2.66 -26.17 -20.85
C LYS A 603 -2.15 -26.15 -19.40
N GLY A 604 -2.16 -24.99 -18.74
CA GLY A 604 -1.64 -24.84 -17.38
C GLY A 604 -2.43 -25.60 -16.31
N TYR A 605 -3.69 -25.94 -16.56
CA TYR A 605 -4.49 -26.77 -15.67
C TYR A 605 -3.88 -28.18 -15.51
N TYR A 606 -3.44 -28.78 -16.62
CA TYR A 606 -2.85 -30.11 -16.59
C TYR A 606 -1.45 -30.11 -15.98
N LEU A 607 -0.66 -29.05 -16.18
CA LEU A 607 0.62 -28.87 -15.47
C LEU A 607 0.45 -28.86 -13.95
N LEU A 608 -0.65 -28.27 -13.45
CA LEU A 608 -0.97 -28.20 -12.02
C LEU A 608 -1.52 -29.52 -11.47
N LEU A 609 -2.50 -30.13 -12.14
CA LEU A 609 -3.27 -31.24 -11.57
C LEU A 609 -2.82 -32.63 -12.01
N ALA A 610 -2.28 -32.79 -13.22
CA ALA A 610 -1.87 -34.11 -13.71
C ALA A 610 -0.82 -34.78 -12.81
N PRO A 611 0.22 -34.10 -12.26
CA PRO A 611 1.18 -34.76 -11.37
C PRO A 611 0.54 -35.37 -10.12
N LYS A 612 -0.51 -34.74 -9.58
CA LYS A 612 -1.25 -35.26 -8.41
C LYS A 612 -2.13 -36.43 -8.80
N LEU A 613 -2.83 -36.34 -9.94
CA LEU A 613 -3.74 -37.38 -10.42
C LEU A 613 -2.98 -38.64 -10.84
N LEU A 614 -1.84 -38.50 -11.52
CA LEU A 614 -1.00 -39.61 -11.99
C LEU A 614 -0.32 -40.40 -10.86
N ARG A 615 -0.19 -39.80 -9.66
CA ARG A 615 0.36 -40.48 -8.47
C ARG A 615 -0.69 -41.31 -7.70
N GLN A 616 -1.97 -41.14 -8.01
CA GLN A 616 -3.06 -41.89 -7.38
C GLN A 616 -3.26 -43.24 -8.07
N ASP A 617 -3.88 -44.20 -7.38
CA ASP A 617 -4.31 -45.45 -8.00
C ASP A 617 -5.36 -45.14 -9.09
N PRO A 618 -5.17 -45.53 -10.36
CA PRO A 618 -6.15 -45.29 -11.42
C PRO A 618 -7.56 -45.83 -11.09
N LYS A 619 -7.68 -46.82 -10.20
CA LYS A 619 -8.96 -47.36 -9.75
C LYS A 619 -9.72 -46.42 -8.81
N THR A 620 -9.02 -45.54 -8.09
CA THR A 620 -9.65 -44.55 -7.17
C THR A 620 -10.10 -43.28 -7.89
N LEU A 621 -9.64 -43.05 -9.13
CA LEU A 621 -10.09 -41.93 -9.95
C LEU A 621 -11.51 -42.15 -10.47
N SER A 622 -12.29 -41.06 -10.54
CA SER A 622 -13.63 -41.08 -11.12
C SER A 622 -13.59 -41.45 -12.62
N HIS A 623 -14.72 -41.91 -13.16
CA HIS A 623 -14.79 -42.30 -14.57
C HIS A 623 -14.45 -41.10 -15.48
N THR A 624 -15.02 -39.93 -15.19
CA THR A 624 -14.79 -38.71 -15.96
C THR A 624 -13.32 -38.31 -15.96
N ARG A 625 -12.60 -38.51 -14.85
CA ARG A 625 -11.16 -38.20 -14.74
C ARG A 625 -10.28 -39.14 -15.54
N ARG A 626 -10.61 -40.42 -15.60
CA ARG A 626 -9.88 -41.37 -16.45
C ARG A 626 -10.02 -41.01 -17.93
N VAL A 627 -11.25 -40.74 -18.38
CA VAL A 627 -11.54 -40.34 -19.76
C VAL A 627 -10.81 -39.03 -20.13
N GLU A 628 -10.77 -38.06 -19.22
CA GLU A 628 -10.03 -36.82 -19.39
C GLU A 628 -8.51 -37.07 -19.55
N LEU A 629 -7.91 -37.88 -18.68
CA LEU A 629 -6.47 -38.20 -18.75
C LEU A 629 -6.12 -38.93 -20.06
N ASP A 630 -6.97 -39.86 -20.51
CA ASP A 630 -6.78 -40.55 -21.79
C ASP A 630 -6.87 -39.57 -22.98
N SER A 631 -7.84 -38.66 -22.95
CA SER A 631 -8.01 -37.62 -23.98
C SER A 631 -6.83 -36.64 -23.99
N PHE A 632 -6.35 -36.23 -22.81
CA PHE A 632 -5.16 -35.39 -22.65
C PHE A 632 -3.90 -36.10 -23.15
N ALA A 633 -3.69 -37.37 -22.79
CA ALA A 633 -2.57 -38.17 -23.29
C ALA A 633 -2.59 -38.31 -24.82
N ASN A 634 -3.77 -38.46 -25.41
CA ASN A 634 -3.92 -38.45 -26.87
C ASN A 634 -3.57 -37.08 -27.47
N ALA A 635 -4.07 -36.00 -26.87
CA ALA A 635 -3.80 -34.63 -27.33
C ALA A 635 -2.32 -34.27 -27.24
N CYS A 636 -1.59 -34.70 -26.21
CA CYS A 636 -0.13 -34.53 -26.12
C CYS A 636 0.64 -35.21 -27.28
N ARG A 637 0.08 -36.27 -27.89
CA ARG A 637 0.69 -36.93 -29.06
C ARG A 637 0.33 -36.24 -30.37
N THR A 638 -0.89 -35.72 -30.49
CA THR A 638 -1.46 -35.23 -31.76
C THR A 638 -1.39 -33.72 -31.92
N GLN A 639 -1.35 -32.94 -30.83
CA GLN A 639 -1.33 -31.48 -30.85
C GLN A 639 0.09 -30.94 -30.56
N PRO A 640 0.70 -30.17 -31.48
CA PRO A 640 2.04 -29.60 -31.30
C PRO A 640 2.17 -28.78 -30.00
N ASP A 641 1.18 -27.95 -29.68
CA ASP A 641 1.21 -27.00 -28.55
C ASP A 641 1.25 -27.66 -27.16
N LEU A 642 0.90 -28.96 -27.09
CA LEU A 642 0.91 -29.76 -25.87
C LEU A 642 2.15 -30.66 -25.74
N ARG A 643 3.05 -30.70 -26.73
CA ARG A 643 4.25 -31.54 -26.67
C ARG A 643 5.20 -31.12 -25.55
N ASP A 644 5.39 -29.81 -25.37
CA ASP A 644 6.27 -29.25 -24.33
C ASP A 644 5.75 -29.55 -22.91
N VAL A 645 4.44 -29.70 -22.76
CA VAL A 645 3.78 -30.04 -21.48
C VAL A 645 4.29 -31.36 -20.92
N VAL A 646 4.55 -32.33 -21.81
CA VAL A 646 5.00 -33.67 -21.40
C VAL A 646 6.38 -33.58 -20.74
N GLN A 647 7.31 -32.80 -21.31
CA GLN A 647 8.64 -32.61 -20.72
C GLN A 647 8.57 -31.93 -19.34
N GLU A 648 7.74 -30.89 -19.21
CA GLU A 648 7.52 -30.20 -17.92
C GLU A 648 6.88 -31.12 -16.88
N LEU A 649 5.92 -31.97 -17.27
CA LEU A 649 5.31 -32.97 -16.39
C LEU A 649 6.33 -34.01 -15.93
N PHE A 650 7.21 -34.50 -16.81
CA PHE A 650 8.29 -35.41 -16.43
C PHE A 650 9.24 -34.77 -15.40
N HIS A 651 9.59 -33.50 -15.58
CA HIS A 651 10.40 -32.76 -14.59
C HIS A 651 9.70 -32.61 -13.24
N SER A 652 8.36 -32.53 -13.20
CA SER A 652 7.58 -32.44 -11.96
C SER A 652 7.40 -33.79 -11.24
N LEU A 653 7.41 -34.89 -12.00
CA LEU A 653 7.20 -36.25 -11.48
C LEU A 653 8.46 -36.88 -10.87
N ILE A 654 9.67 -36.47 -11.31
CA ILE A 654 10.96 -37.02 -10.86
C ILE A 654 11.62 -36.08 -9.82
N PRO A 655 11.98 -36.55 -8.61
CA PRO A 655 12.66 -35.72 -7.61
C PRO A 655 14.04 -35.27 -8.11
N ARG A 656 14.33 -33.97 -8.08
CA ARG A 656 15.68 -33.46 -8.35
C ARG A 656 16.60 -33.73 -7.14
N THR A 657 17.78 -34.28 -7.39
CA THR A 657 18.94 -34.10 -6.51
C THR A 657 19.28 -32.61 -6.47
N ALA A 658 19.53 -32.08 -5.27
CA ALA A 658 19.63 -30.66 -5.02
C ALA A 658 20.90 -30.03 -5.62
N GLU A 659 20.90 -29.69 -6.91
CA GLU A 659 21.92 -28.87 -7.55
C GLU A 659 21.28 -27.91 -8.56
N ASP A 660 21.16 -26.65 -8.14
CA ASP A 660 21.71 -25.48 -8.83
C ASP A 660 21.34 -24.22 -8.04
N ARG A 661 22.25 -23.75 -7.17
CA ARG A 661 22.17 -22.40 -6.57
C ARG A 661 23.42 -21.64 -6.98
N GLY A 662 23.32 -20.95 -8.11
CA GLY A 662 24.35 -20.05 -8.61
C GLY A 662 24.71 -18.95 -7.60
N SER A 663 26.02 -18.72 -7.46
CA SER A 663 26.74 -17.51 -7.00
C SER A 663 26.19 -16.65 -5.85
N SER A 664 25.39 -17.17 -4.91
CA SER A 664 25.06 -16.43 -3.68
C SER A 664 25.98 -16.84 -2.54
N GLN A 665 26.59 -15.86 -1.84
CA GLN A 665 27.27 -16.12 -0.57
C GLN A 665 26.33 -16.87 0.39
N SER A 666 26.87 -17.81 1.16
CA SER A 666 26.10 -18.53 2.16
C SER A 666 25.65 -17.57 3.28
N LEU A 667 24.50 -17.88 3.90
CA LEU A 667 23.98 -17.10 5.04
C LEU A 667 25.03 -16.98 6.17
N ASP A 668 25.77 -18.05 6.45
CA ASP A 668 26.76 -18.05 7.53
C ASP A 668 27.95 -17.11 7.22
N ALA A 669 28.40 -17.04 5.96
CA ALA A 669 29.44 -16.09 5.55
C ALA A 669 28.96 -14.63 5.71
N LEU A 670 27.71 -14.34 5.34
CA LEU A 670 27.12 -13.01 5.51
C LEU A 670 26.97 -12.61 6.98
N LEU A 671 26.63 -13.56 7.86
CA LEU A 671 26.55 -13.31 9.30
C LEU A 671 27.93 -12.93 9.86
N GLU A 672 28.97 -13.69 9.51
CA GLU A 672 30.34 -13.44 9.96
C GLU A 672 30.86 -12.07 9.47
N GLU A 673 30.71 -11.77 8.17
CA GLU A 673 31.17 -10.51 7.58
C GLU A 673 30.54 -9.26 8.24
N ASN A 674 29.28 -9.39 8.67
CA ASN A 674 28.51 -8.29 9.25
C ASN A 674 28.52 -8.30 10.79
N GLY A 675 29.42 -9.07 11.41
CA GLY A 675 29.73 -9.04 12.83
C GLY A 675 28.65 -9.65 13.72
N PHE A 676 28.06 -10.76 13.26
CA PHE A 676 27.13 -11.58 14.04
C PHE A 676 27.78 -12.10 15.33
N ASP A 677 27.15 -11.83 16.47
CA ASP A 677 27.58 -12.34 17.78
C ASP A 677 26.81 -13.61 18.12
N ARG A 678 27.43 -14.77 17.85
CA ARG A 678 26.81 -16.08 18.05
C ARG A 678 26.47 -16.35 19.51
N GLU A 679 27.34 -15.95 20.45
CA GLU A 679 27.12 -16.15 21.88
C GLU A 679 25.90 -15.36 22.36
N ALA A 680 25.82 -14.09 21.95
CA ALA A 680 24.66 -13.25 22.26
C ALA A 680 23.37 -13.78 21.63
N HIS A 681 23.41 -14.23 20.36
CA HIS A 681 22.24 -14.81 19.68
C HIS A 681 21.73 -16.07 20.38
N GLU A 682 22.63 -16.99 20.75
CA GLU A 682 22.26 -18.22 21.46
C GLU A 682 21.69 -17.94 22.86
N GLN A 683 22.25 -16.95 23.58
CA GLN A 683 21.71 -16.52 24.85
C GLN A 683 20.28 -15.96 24.70
N ILE A 684 20.07 -15.06 23.74
CA ILE A 684 18.75 -14.48 23.44
C ILE A 684 17.76 -15.57 23.02
N ARG A 685 18.18 -16.52 22.20
CA ARG A 685 17.33 -17.65 21.79
C ARG A 685 16.96 -18.54 22.98
N SER A 686 17.90 -18.81 23.90
CA SER A 686 17.64 -19.54 25.15
C SER A 686 16.67 -18.79 26.06
N ASP A 687 16.83 -17.47 26.19
CA ASP A 687 15.92 -16.61 26.96
C ASP A 687 14.52 -16.58 26.35
N LEU A 688 14.42 -16.51 25.02
CA LEU A 688 13.15 -16.57 24.30
C LEU A 688 12.51 -17.95 24.48
N LYS A 689 13.25 -19.04 24.29
CA LYS A 689 12.72 -20.40 24.46
C LYS A 689 12.20 -20.65 25.88
N SER A 690 12.93 -20.17 26.90
CA SER A 690 12.54 -20.31 28.32
C SER A 690 11.46 -19.34 28.80
N GLY A 691 11.07 -18.36 27.98
CA GLY A 691 10.05 -17.37 28.35
C GLY A 691 10.55 -16.23 29.25
N ARG A 692 11.87 -16.07 29.42
CA ARG A 692 12.47 -14.92 30.11
C ARG A 692 12.28 -13.63 29.31
N ILE A 693 12.32 -13.73 27.99
CA ILE A 693 11.99 -12.65 27.05
C ILE A 693 10.92 -13.14 26.07
N GLY A 694 10.19 -12.20 25.49
CA GLY A 694 9.02 -12.43 24.65
C GLY A 694 8.23 -11.14 24.49
N LEU A 695 7.19 -11.16 23.66
CA LEU A 695 6.41 -9.96 23.40
C LEU A 695 5.72 -9.41 24.65
N ALA A 696 5.19 -10.29 25.50
CA ALA A 696 4.59 -9.90 26.77
C ALA A 696 5.63 -9.40 27.78
N GLN A 697 6.83 -10.00 27.77
CA GLN A 697 7.94 -9.68 28.68
C GLN A 697 8.70 -8.40 28.30
N ASN A 698 8.43 -7.81 27.13
CA ASN A 698 8.94 -6.47 26.80
C ASN A 698 8.46 -5.39 27.78
N ARG A 699 7.30 -5.60 28.41
CA ARG A 699 6.63 -4.62 29.24
C ARG A 699 7.35 -4.41 30.58
N LEU A 700 7.33 -3.17 31.05
CA LEU A 700 7.71 -2.84 32.42
C LEU A 700 6.81 -3.60 33.41
N PRO A 701 7.29 -3.84 34.64
CA PRO A 701 6.49 -4.48 35.69
C PRO A 701 5.15 -3.77 35.90
N ALA A 702 4.09 -4.54 36.14
CA ALA A 702 2.74 -3.99 36.30
C ALA A 702 2.59 -3.06 37.52
N ASN A 703 3.51 -3.15 38.50
CA ASN A 703 3.59 -2.29 39.67
C ASN A 703 4.43 -1.02 39.46
N ALA A 704 5.02 -0.81 38.28
CA ALA A 704 5.74 0.41 37.97
C ALA A 704 4.77 1.60 37.93
N VAL A 705 5.12 2.69 38.61
CA VAL A 705 4.34 3.93 38.59
C VAL A 705 4.77 4.75 37.38
N ILE A 706 3.87 4.93 36.42
CA ILE A 706 4.13 5.68 35.18
C ILE A 706 3.20 6.90 35.16
N GLU A 707 3.81 8.08 35.17
CA GLU A 707 3.14 9.37 35.19
C GLU A 707 3.64 10.27 34.06
N ASP A 708 2.85 11.26 33.67
CA ASP A 708 3.30 12.29 32.74
C ASP A 708 4.38 13.17 33.39
N VAL A 709 5.14 13.87 32.55
CA VAL A 709 6.13 14.82 33.02
C VAL A 709 5.51 16.14 33.46
N THR A 710 6.20 16.84 34.36
CA THR A 710 5.83 18.18 34.81
C THR A 710 6.53 19.25 33.97
N PRO A 711 6.05 20.50 33.96
CA PRO A 711 6.69 21.59 33.21
C PRO A 711 8.18 21.81 33.54
N GLY A 712 8.66 21.44 34.73
CA GLY A 712 10.07 21.58 35.12
C GLY A 712 11.00 20.48 34.58
N ASP A 713 10.45 19.38 34.05
CA ASP A 713 11.24 18.25 33.53
C ASP A 713 11.68 18.45 32.08
N VAL A 714 11.04 19.38 31.37
CA VAL A 714 11.25 19.65 29.95
C VAL A 714 11.62 21.11 29.74
N ALA A 715 12.42 21.39 28.72
CA ALA A 715 12.66 22.76 28.26
C ALA A 715 11.79 23.02 27.03
N ASP A 716 10.81 23.93 27.16
CA ASP A 716 10.02 24.37 26.02
C ASP A 716 10.89 25.19 25.05
N CYS A 717 11.05 24.65 23.84
CA CYS A 717 11.84 25.23 22.77
C CYS A 717 10.97 25.60 21.55
N GLN A 718 9.64 25.51 21.66
CA GLN A 718 8.73 25.74 20.53
C GLN A 718 8.70 27.21 20.07
N GLY A 719 8.98 28.15 20.98
CA GLY A 719 9.04 29.59 20.72
C GLY A 719 10.46 30.16 20.56
N LEU A 720 11.50 29.31 20.51
CA LEU A 720 12.86 29.81 20.30
C LEU A 720 13.00 30.42 18.91
N ASP A 721 13.51 31.65 18.85
CA ASP A 721 13.91 32.24 17.58
C ASP A 721 15.17 31.53 17.07
N GLY A 722 15.01 30.69 16.05
CA GLY A 722 16.12 30.03 15.37
C GLY A 722 17.07 30.98 14.64
N LYS A 723 16.84 32.31 14.70
CA LYS A 723 17.68 33.33 14.05
C LYS A 723 18.37 34.27 15.03
N SER A 724 17.96 34.33 16.31
CA SER A 724 18.50 35.31 17.26
C SER A 724 18.38 34.87 18.73
N GLY A 725 19.06 35.56 19.64
CA GLY A 725 19.06 35.28 21.08
C GLY A 725 20.31 34.55 21.59
N ALA A 726 20.41 34.41 22.92
CA ALA A 726 21.62 33.92 23.59
C ALA A 726 21.97 32.47 23.25
N ALA A 727 20.95 31.58 23.22
CA ALA A 727 21.15 30.19 22.84
C ALA A 727 21.59 30.07 21.37
N HIS A 728 20.92 30.77 20.45
CA HIS A 728 21.31 30.83 19.05
C HIS A 728 22.75 31.31 18.87
N ALA A 729 23.14 32.41 19.55
CA ALA A 729 24.51 32.93 19.49
C ALA A 729 25.55 31.91 19.98
N ARG A 730 25.27 31.21 21.09
CA ARG A 730 26.15 30.16 21.64
C ARG A 730 26.33 28.99 20.68
N GLY A 731 25.23 28.48 20.12
CA GLY A 731 25.33 27.37 19.16
C GLY A 731 25.97 27.79 17.85
N LEU A 732 25.70 29.00 17.34
CA LEU A 732 26.33 29.51 16.12
C LEU A 732 27.85 29.69 16.29
N ASP A 733 28.30 30.13 17.47
CA ASP A 733 29.72 30.19 17.81
C ASP A 733 30.37 28.80 17.82
N ALA A 734 29.70 27.80 18.43
CA ALA A 734 30.17 26.41 18.40
C ALA A 734 30.26 25.85 16.97
N LEU A 735 29.28 26.16 16.11
CA LEU A 735 29.30 25.77 14.69
C LEU A 735 30.46 26.42 13.93
N ARG A 736 30.72 27.71 14.15
CA ARG A 736 31.87 28.43 13.55
C ARG A 736 33.22 27.84 13.95
N LYS A 737 33.30 27.26 15.15
CA LYS A 737 34.49 26.55 15.65
C LYS A 737 34.58 25.10 15.15
N GLY A 738 33.55 24.59 14.48
CA GLY A 738 33.49 23.20 14.00
C GLY A 738 33.30 22.19 15.13
N GLU A 739 32.58 22.56 16.19
CA GLU A 739 32.39 21.71 17.37
C GLU A 739 31.23 20.71 17.25
N ALA A 740 30.48 20.71 16.14
CA ALA A 740 29.32 19.82 15.94
C ALA A 740 29.32 19.08 14.59
N ALA A 741 28.77 17.87 14.59
CA ALA A 741 28.57 17.03 13.40
C ALA A 741 27.16 16.41 13.40
N VAL A 742 26.70 15.99 12.22
CA VAL A 742 25.39 15.34 12.04
C VAL A 742 25.57 13.83 11.88
N VAL A 743 24.67 13.04 12.49
CA VAL A 743 24.58 11.58 12.34
C VAL A 743 23.16 11.21 11.88
N THR A 744 23.01 10.86 10.61
CA THR A 744 21.73 10.43 10.02
C THR A 744 21.61 8.91 10.06
N LEU A 745 20.54 8.40 10.67
CA LEU A 745 20.29 6.96 10.74
C LEU A 745 19.64 6.42 9.46
N ALA A 746 20.40 5.70 8.64
CA ALA A 746 19.94 5.10 7.39
C ALA A 746 20.21 3.58 7.29
N ALA A 747 20.43 2.90 8.42
CA ALA A 747 20.71 1.47 8.48
C ALA A 747 19.44 0.59 8.39
N GLY A 748 18.27 1.16 8.71
CA GLY A 748 17.01 0.42 8.79
C GLY A 748 16.47 -0.07 7.44
N ALA A 749 15.80 -1.22 7.45
CA ALA A 749 15.18 -1.81 6.25
C ALA A 749 13.90 -1.10 5.78
N ALA A 750 13.38 -0.15 6.57
CA ALA A 750 12.23 0.69 6.24
C ALA A 750 11.00 -0.08 5.72
N SER A 751 10.71 -1.25 6.30
CA SER A 751 9.68 -2.18 5.81
C SER A 751 8.28 -1.56 5.69
N ARG A 752 7.92 -0.59 6.54
CA ARG A 752 6.65 0.15 6.42
C ARG A 752 6.57 1.01 5.16
N TRP A 753 7.63 1.75 4.85
CA TRP A 753 7.71 2.62 3.67
C TRP A 753 7.74 1.83 2.37
N THR A 754 8.53 0.75 2.37
CA THR A 754 8.81 -0.08 1.19
C THR A 754 7.86 -1.26 1.06
N GLN A 755 6.92 -1.42 2.00
CA GLN A 755 6.05 -2.59 2.13
C GLN A 755 6.85 -3.91 2.03
N GLY A 756 8.02 -3.95 2.68
CA GLY A 756 8.91 -5.11 2.72
C GLY A 756 9.65 -5.40 1.40
N ALA A 757 9.69 -4.49 0.44
CA ALA A 757 10.36 -4.71 -0.86
C ALA A 757 11.90 -4.74 -0.78
N GLY A 758 12.49 -4.46 0.39
CA GLY A 758 13.95 -4.55 0.58
C GLY A 758 14.76 -3.43 -0.09
N VAL A 759 14.12 -2.34 -0.51
CA VAL A 759 14.79 -1.16 -1.07
C VAL A 759 15.23 -0.20 0.04
N VAL A 760 16.15 0.71 -0.29
CA VAL A 760 16.78 1.62 0.66
C VAL A 760 15.99 2.93 0.73
N LYS A 761 15.26 3.15 1.82
CA LYS A 761 14.43 4.36 2.01
C LYS A 761 15.20 5.67 1.86
N SER A 762 16.45 5.74 2.30
CA SER A 762 17.25 6.96 2.19
C SER A 762 17.46 7.43 0.74
N LEU A 763 17.41 6.49 -0.22
CA LEU A 763 17.60 6.72 -1.65
C LEU A 763 16.26 6.87 -2.40
N HIS A 764 15.12 6.73 -1.73
CA HIS A 764 13.81 6.78 -2.37
C HIS A 764 13.47 8.22 -2.80
N PRO A 765 13.20 8.48 -4.09
CA PRO A 765 12.69 9.78 -4.55
C PRO A 765 11.23 9.91 -4.12
N PHE A 766 10.95 10.74 -3.11
CA PHE A 766 9.64 10.72 -2.42
C PHE A 766 8.82 12.00 -2.59
N CYS A 767 9.46 13.14 -2.85
CA CYS A 767 8.81 14.43 -2.99
C CYS A 767 9.60 15.31 -3.98
N LYS A 768 8.90 16.23 -4.65
CA LYS A 768 9.56 17.29 -5.41
C LYS A 768 9.94 18.44 -4.49
N PHE A 769 11.21 18.84 -4.50
CA PHE A 769 11.69 20.11 -3.92
C PHE A 769 12.50 20.85 -4.97
N ALA A 770 12.35 22.17 -5.03
CA ALA A 770 12.88 23.02 -6.09
C ALA A 770 12.56 22.46 -7.49
N GLY A 771 11.33 21.97 -7.67
CA GLY A 771 10.82 21.44 -8.94
C GLY A 771 11.31 20.04 -9.34
N ARG A 772 12.12 19.35 -8.52
CA ARG A 772 12.72 18.04 -8.86
C ARG A 772 12.48 17.01 -7.79
N HIS A 773 12.32 15.74 -8.16
CA HIS A 773 12.26 14.64 -7.21
C HIS A 773 13.56 14.55 -6.42
N ARG A 774 13.47 14.62 -5.09
CA ARG A 774 14.60 14.51 -4.18
C ARG A 774 14.48 13.28 -3.30
N THR A 775 15.63 12.75 -2.91
CA THR A 775 15.70 11.63 -1.96
C THR A 775 15.73 12.13 -0.51
N PHE A 776 15.45 11.25 0.46
CA PHE A 776 15.58 11.62 1.87
C PHE A 776 17.02 12.04 2.20
N LEU A 777 18.01 11.27 1.73
CA LEU A 777 19.42 11.54 1.98
C LEU A 777 19.85 12.90 1.43
N GLU A 778 19.52 13.17 0.17
CA GLU A 778 19.80 14.44 -0.50
C GLU A 778 19.19 15.63 0.25
N THR A 779 17.96 15.47 0.77
CA THR A 779 17.28 16.50 1.57
C THR A 779 18.06 16.83 2.85
N HIS A 780 18.63 15.82 3.54
CA HIS A 780 19.45 16.04 4.72
C HIS A 780 20.81 16.68 4.41
N LEU A 781 21.45 16.28 3.31
CA LEU A 781 22.69 16.91 2.85
C LEU A 781 22.48 18.39 2.49
N ALA A 782 21.36 18.72 1.84
CA ALA A 782 20.99 20.10 1.52
C ALA A 782 20.82 20.97 2.79
N LYS A 783 20.30 20.41 3.89
CA LYS A 783 20.21 21.11 5.19
C LYS A 783 21.59 21.32 5.80
N SER A 784 22.46 20.31 5.77
CA SER A 784 23.84 20.44 6.26
C SER A 784 24.64 21.47 5.43
N ARG A 785 24.40 21.56 4.11
CA ARG A 785 25.01 22.57 3.23
C ARG A 785 24.62 23.98 3.68
N ARG A 786 23.32 24.22 3.89
CA ARG A 786 22.82 25.51 4.38
C ARG A 786 23.45 25.94 5.70
N ILE A 787 23.57 25.01 6.66
CA ILE A 787 24.21 25.30 7.96
C ILE A 787 25.73 25.54 7.79
N SER A 788 26.39 24.81 6.89
CA SER A 788 27.80 25.04 6.60
C SER A 788 28.07 26.45 6.08
N LEU A 789 27.19 26.96 5.19
CA LEU A 789 27.25 28.33 4.70
C LEU A 789 26.95 29.36 5.80
N LEU A 790 25.94 29.11 6.64
CA LEU A 790 25.59 29.98 7.76
C LEU A 790 26.74 30.11 8.78
N ALA A 791 27.40 28.99 9.08
CA ALA A 791 28.52 28.94 10.02
C ALA A 791 29.86 29.35 9.38
N ASN A 792 29.92 29.51 8.04
CA ASN A 792 31.16 29.61 7.28
C ASN A 792 32.18 28.51 7.66
N HIS A 793 31.67 27.28 7.86
CA HIS A 793 32.46 26.14 8.30
C HIS A 793 31.79 24.84 7.84
N SER A 794 32.55 23.93 7.24
CA SER A 794 32.00 22.66 6.75
C SER A 794 31.50 21.78 7.89
N VAL A 795 30.23 21.40 7.87
CA VAL A 795 29.67 20.45 8.83
C VAL A 795 30.06 19.02 8.42
N PRO A 796 30.64 18.19 9.32
CA PRO A 796 30.76 16.77 9.04
C PRO A 796 29.39 16.09 9.10
N HIS A 797 29.08 15.26 8.10
CA HIS A 797 27.85 14.49 8.03
C HIS A 797 28.17 12.99 7.97
N VAL A 798 27.73 12.25 8.98
CA VAL A 798 27.87 10.80 9.06
C VAL A 798 26.53 10.15 8.75
N VAL A 799 26.52 9.18 7.83
CA VAL A 799 25.34 8.37 7.53
C VAL A 799 25.58 6.96 8.06
N THR A 800 24.76 6.50 8.99
CA THR A 800 24.86 5.12 9.48
C THR A 800 24.13 4.18 8.52
N THR A 801 24.73 3.02 8.27
CA THR A 801 24.30 2.08 7.24
C THR A 801 24.34 0.65 7.76
N SER A 802 23.63 -0.28 7.12
CA SER A 802 23.67 -1.71 7.46
C SER A 802 24.16 -2.55 6.30
N TYR A 803 24.24 -3.87 6.49
CA TYR A 803 24.48 -4.85 5.43
C TYR A 803 23.51 -4.69 4.23
N LEU A 804 22.31 -4.13 4.45
CA LEU A 804 21.33 -3.89 3.41
C LEU A 804 21.53 -2.55 2.68
N THR A 805 22.01 -1.52 3.38
CA THR A 805 21.99 -0.13 2.88
C THR A 805 23.36 0.42 2.53
N HIS A 806 24.46 -0.18 2.99
CA HIS A 806 25.81 0.35 2.81
C HIS A 806 26.23 0.45 1.33
N GLU A 807 26.25 -0.68 0.62
CA GLU A 807 26.66 -0.70 -0.80
C GLU A 807 25.76 0.17 -1.68
N PRO A 808 24.41 0.10 -1.58
CA PRO A 808 23.56 0.98 -2.38
C PRO A 808 23.78 2.48 -2.11
N ILE A 809 23.95 2.88 -0.86
CA ILE A 809 24.18 4.30 -0.51
C ILE A 809 25.54 4.74 -1.04
N SER A 810 26.58 3.93 -0.83
CA SER A 810 27.95 4.19 -1.33
C SER A 810 27.97 4.39 -2.85
N ALA A 811 27.35 3.47 -3.59
CA ALA A 811 27.29 3.51 -5.05
C ALA A 811 26.55 4.77 -5.56
N ILE A 812 25.41 5.13 -4.95
CA ILE A 812 24.65 6.32 -5.37
C ILE A 812 25.38 7.61 -5.01
N LEU A 813 25.99 7.70 -3.83
CA LEU A 813 26.78 8.87 -3.45
C LEU A 813 27.94 9.08 -4.43
N ALA A 814 28.66 8.02 -4.81
CA ALA A 814 29.71 8.11 -5.82
C ALA A 814 29.15 8.55 -7.19
N ALA A 815 28.06 7.93 -7.65
CA ALA A 815 27.44 8.25 -8.94
C ALA A 815 26.89 9.68 -9.02
N ARG A 816 26.41 10.23 -7.90
CA ARG A 816 25.85 11.58 -7.79
C ARG A 816 26.85 12.60 -7.24
N LYS A 817 28.15 12.27 -7.14
CA LYS A 817 29.21 13.14 -6.60
C LYS A 817 28.82 13.75 -5.24
N ASN A 818 28.35 12.90 -4.32
CA ASN A 818 27.85 13.28 -3.00
C ASN A 818 26.71 14.32 -3.01
N TYR A 819 25.93 14.39 -4.10
CA TYR A 819 24.92 15.45 -4.31
C TYR A 819 25.51 16.85 -4.15
N ASP A 820 26.75 17.04 -4.61
CA ASP A 820 27.53 18.28 -4.49
C ASP A 820 27.71 18.77 -3.04
N TYR A 821 27.67 17.87 -2.06
CA TYR A 821 28.01 18.20 -0.69
C TYR A 821 29.53 18.38 -0.53
N GLU A 822 29.95 19.58 -0.13
CA GLU A 822 31.36 19.98 -0.06
C GLU A 822 32.04 19.63 1.28
N GLY A 823 31.26 19.33 2.32
CA GLY A 823 31.79 18.97 3.64
C GLY A 823 32.19 17.50 3.77
N PRO A 824 32.83 17.10 4.88
CA PRO A 824 33.15 15.70 5.15
C PRO A 824 31.86 14.85 5.18
N LEU A 825 31.78 13.84 4.31
CA LEU A 825 30.66 12.88 4.24
C LEU A 825 31.19 11.46 4.47
N LEU A 826 30.75 10.84 5.56
CA LEU A 826 31.25 9.54 6.01
C LEU A 826 30.12 8.51 6.07
N LEU A 827 30.38 7.29 5.64
CA LEU A 827 29.48 6.15 5.84
C LEU A 827 29.97 5.31 7.01
N SER A 828 29.15 5.18 8.05
CA SER A 828 29.41 4.28 9.17
C SER A 828 28.74 2.93 8.89
N ARG A 829 29.51 1.93 8.45
CA ARG A 829 28.99 0.58 8.19
C ARG A 829 28.67 -0.12 9.51
N GLY A 830 27.45 -0.60 9.67
CA GLY A 830 27.04 -1.42 10.80
C GLY A 830 27.84 -2.71 10.87
N ARG A 831 28.36 -3.04 12.06
CA ARG A 831 29.11 -4.26 12.33
C ARG A 831 28.40 -5.15 13.34
N SER A 832 27.09 -4.98 13.50
CA SER A 832 26.27 -5.80 14.39
C SER A 832 24.99 -6.19 13.67
N VAL A 833 24.73 -7.50 13.59
CA VAL A 833 23.59 -8.09 12.88
C VAL A 833 23.00 -9.24 13.67
N GLY A 834 21.71 -9.50 13.49
CA GLY A 834 20.99 -10.62 14.09
C GLY A 834 20.45 -11.59 13.04
N LEU A 835 20.16 -12.81 13.49
CA LEU A 835 19.49 -13.85 12.69
C LEU A 835 18.03 -13.94 13.15
N ARG A 836 17.09 -13.85 12.21
CA ARG A 836 15.65 -13.94 12.49
C ARG A 836 15.31 -15.32 13.05
N MET A 837 14.30 -15.38 13.91
CA MET A 837 13.79 -16.63 14.49
C MET A 837 12.35 -16.87 14.05
N VAL A 838 11.93 -18.13 14.03
CA VAL A 838 10.52 -18.50 13.97
C VAL A 838 9.85 -17.99 15.25
N PRO A 839 8.74 -17.24 15.18
CA PRO A 839 8.09 -16.70 16.37
C PRO A 839 7.65 -17.79 17.34
N ALA A 840 7.63 -17.47 18.65
CA ALA A 840 6.92 -18.30 19.60
C ALA A 840 5.41 -18.18 19.38
N THR A 841 4.69 -19.29 19.45
CA THR A 841 3.23 -19.35 19.35
C THR A 841 2.56 -18.45 20.37
N ARG A 842 3.06 -18.42 21.61
CA ARG A 842 2.59 -17.53 22.67
C ARG A 842 2.73 -16.05 22.30
N ASP A 843 3.79 -15.66 21.58
CA ASP A 843 4.01 -14.28 21.17
C ASP A 843 3.06 -13.90 20.04
N LEU A 844 2.78 -14.82 19.10
CA LEU A 844 1.77 -14.63 18.06
C LEU A 844 0.37 -14.47 18.66
N ARG A 845 0.00 -15.33 19.62
CA ARG A 845 -1.29 -15.25 20.34
C ARG A 845 -1.42 -13.96 21.11
N PHE A 846 -0.40 -13.59 21.89
CA PHE A 846 -0.38 -12.32 22.59
C PHE A 846 -0.57 -11.14 21.63
N ALA A 847 0.18 -11.11 20.52
CA ALA A 847 0.09 -10.04 19.54
C ALA A 847 -1.28 -9.96 18.84
N TRP A 848 -1.95 -11.09 18.63
CA TRP A 848 -3.14 -11.19 17.76
C TRP A 848 -4.47 -11.36 18.49
N GLU A 849 -4.46 -11.99 19.67
CA GLU A 849 -5.63 -12.38 20.45
C GLU A 849 -5.77 -11.51 21.72
N GLU A 850 -4.67 -11.01 22.30
CA GLU A 850 -4.70 -10.25 23.56
C GLU A 850 -4.52 -8.72 23.40
N MET A 851 -3.65 -8.29 22.47
CA MET A 851 -3.40 -6.86 22.24
C MET A 851 -4.63 -6.17 21.62
N PRO A 852 -4.96 -4.92 22.01
CA PRO A 852 -5.97 -4.14 21.31
C PRO A 852 -5.62 -4.00 19.82
N GLN A 853 -6.61 -4.21 18.97
CA GLN A 853 -6.44 -4.12 17.54
C GLN A 853 -7.62 -3.44 16.89
N GLN A 854 -7.34 -2.80 15.77
CA GLN A 854 -8.41 -2.33 14.91
C GLN A 854 -9.24 -3.53 14.46
N VAL A 855 -10.53 -3.50 14.79
CA VAL A 855 -11.52 -4.41 14.27
C VAL A 855 -11.74 -4.04 12.80
N LEU A 856 -11.65 -5.02 11.92
CA LEU A 856 -11.92 -4.80 10.50
C LEU A 856 -13.42 -4.97 10.24
N ASP A 857 -13.84 -4.73 9.00
CA ASP A 857 -15.18 -5.15 8.61
C ASP A 857 -15.34 -6.67 8.80
N GLU A 858 -16.56 -7.16 9.06
CA GLU A 858 -16.83 -8.55 9.45
C GLU A 858 -16.10 -9.57 8.57
N GLN A 859 -16.17 -9.40 7.24
CA GLN A 859 -15.55 -10.32 6.30
C GLN A 859 -14.01 -10.24 6.32
N GLN A 860 -13.47 -9.03 6.38
CA GLN A 860 -12.03 -8.82 6.49
C GLN A 860 -11.48 -9.36 7.81
N GLN A 861 -12.28 -9.30 8.88
CA GLN A 861 -11.95 -9.85 10.18
C GLN A 861 -11.89 -11.39 10.12
N LYS A 862 -12.90 -12.06 9.55
CA LYS A 862 -12.89 -13.52 9.34
C LYS A 862 -11.64 -13.98 8.56
N VAL A 863 -11.31 -13.26 7.48
CA VAL A 863 -10.10 -13.50 6.67
C VAL A 863 -8.83 -13.36 7.51
N ARG A 864 -8.73 -12.28 8.29
CA ARG A 864 -7.56 -12.04 9.15
C ARG A 864 -7.40 -13.15 10.18
N ASP A 865 -8.48 -13.60 10.81
CA ASP A 865 -8.43 -14.60 11.86
C ASP A 865 -8.07 -15.99 11.32
N SER A 866 -8.62 -16.38 10.17
CA SER A 866 -8.26 -17.63 9.49
C SER A 866 -6.78 -17.64 9.04
N LEU A 867 -6.28 -16.53 8.50
CA LEU A 867 -4.85 -16.37 8.16
C LEU A 867 -3.96 -16.51 9.40
N ARG A 868 -4.30 -15.84 10.51
CA ARG A 868 -3.55 -15.91 11.77
C ARG A 868 -3.50 -17.33 12.33
N ALA A 869 -4.62 -18.04 12.32
CA ALA A 869 -4.66 -19.43 12.75
C ALA A 869 -3.75 -20.32 11.90
N ALA A 870 -3.68 -20.09 10.59
CA ALA A 870 -2.75 -20.79 9.71
C ALA A 870 -1.28 -20.46 10.02
N LEU A 871 -0.96 -19.20 10.30
CA LEU A 871 0.40 -18.76 10.64
C LEU A 871 0.86 -19.27 12.01
N ILE A 872 -0.03 -19.43 13.00
CA ILE A 872 0.29 -20.08 14.28
C ILE A 872 0.68 -21.54 14.04
N ARG A 873 -0.12 -22.30 13.29
CA ARG A 873 0.19 -23.70 12.94
C ARG A 873 1.49 -23.83 12.14
N TRP A 874 1.79 -22.86 11.29
CA TRP A 874 3.07 -22.81 10.58
C TRP A 874 4.24 -22.65 11.55
N ALA A 875 4.16 -21.74 12.52
CA ALA A 875 5.23 -21.53 13.49
C ALA A 875 5.49 -22.78 14.34
N GLU A 876 4.42 -23.50 14.73
CA GLU A 876 4.52 -24.81 15.41
C GLU A 876 5.25 -25.84 14.54
N GLY A 877 4.79 -26.04 13.30
CA GLY A 877 5.36 -27.02 12.37
C GLY A 877 6.78 -26.69 11.91
N ALA A 878 7.17 -25.41 11.89
CA ALA A 878 8.50 -24.96 11.51
C ALA A 878 9.52 -25.01 12.66
N GLY A 879 9.07 -25.24 13.90
CA GLY A 879 9.90 -25.21 15.10
C GLY A 879 10.02 -23.80 15.68
N GLU A 880 9.05 -23.41 16.51
CA GLU A 880 9.04 -22.10 17.18
C GLU A 880 10.35 -21.81 17.94
N THR A 881 10.77 -20.55 17.97
CA THR A 881 12.05 -20.06 18.52
C THR A 881 13.32 -20.56 17.82
N GLY A 882 13.20 -21.42 16.80
CA GLY A 882 14.32 -21.85 15.96
C GLY A 882 14.79 -20.76 14.99
N ASP A 883 16.00 -20.91 14.45
CA ASP A 883 16.53 -19.97 13.46
C ASP A 883 15.74 -20.04 12.14
N TYR A 884 15.30 -18.88 11.63
CA TYR A 884 14.60 -18.79 10.35
C TYR A 884 15.60 -18.79 9.19
N ARG A 885 15.81 -19.97 8.57
CA ARG A 885 16.75 -20.17 7.44
C ARG A 885 16.06 -20.46 6.09
N GLY A 886 14.74 -20.59 6.06
CA GLY A 886 13.95 -21.06 4.90
C GLY A 886 13.66 -20.01 3.82
N ASN A 887 14.50 -18.98 3.67
CA ASN A 887 14.32 -17.85 2.74
C ASN A 887 15.68 -17.41 2.12
N LEU A 888 15.69 -16.36 1.29
CA LEU A 888 16.92 -15.74 0.78
C LEU A 888 17.81 -15.27 1.94
N PRO A 889 19.15 -15.41 1.88
CA PRO A 889 20.04 -15.12 3.01
C PRO A 889 19.83 -13.73 3.66
N LEU A 890 19.73 -12.67 2.85
CA LEU A 890 19.48 -11.31 3.35
C LEU A 890 18.10 -11.15 4.02
N GLN A 891 17.12 -11.99 3.66
CA GLN A 891 15.80 -12.04 4.28
C GLN A 891 15.77 -12.91 5.55
N CYS A 892 16.88 -13.55 5.91
CA CYS A 892 17.04 -14.25 7.19
C CYS A 892 17.70 -13.36 8.25
N MET A 893 18.43 -12.31 7.85
CA MET A 893 19.15 -11.40 8.74
C MET A 893 18.27 -10.21 9.18
N HIS A 894 18.60 -9.55 10.29
CA HIS A 894 17.95 -8.30 10.71
C HIS A 894 18.91 -7.34 11.43
N PRO A 895 18.70 -6.02 11.34
CA PRO A 895 19.37 -5.07 12.24
C PRO A 895 18.87 -5.28 13.69
N ILE A 896 19.74 -5.03 14.67
CA ILE A 896 19.50 -5.35 16.09
C ILE A 896 19.09 -4.13 16.94
N GLY A 897 18.48 -3.12 16.30
CA GLY A 897 17.99 -1.91 16.94
C GLY A 897 18.97 -0.73 16.94
N HIS A 898 18.40 0.47 17.04
CA HIS A 898 19.12 1.73 16.84
C HIS A 898 20.08 2.10 17.99
N PHE A 899 20.07 1.37 19.11
CA PHE A 899 21.12 1.50 20.14
C PHE A 899 22.52 1.31 19.53
N TYR A 900 22.68 0.38 18.57
CA TYR A 900 23.98 0.02 18.02
C TYR A 900 24.55 1.00 16.99
N GLU A 901 23.82 2.04 16.61
CA GLU A 901 24.28 3.01 15.61
C GLU A 901 25.51 3.78 16.09
N ILE A 902 25.47 4.41 17.27
CA ILE A 902 26.63 5.08 17.88
C ILE A 902 27.74 4.11 18.28
N PRO A 903 27.48 2.97 18.96
CA PRO A 903 28.48 1.91 19.17
C PRO A 903 29.20 1.46 17.90
N ASN A 904 28.51 1.38 16.76
CA ASN A 904 29.13 1.02 15.50
C ASN A 904 30.12 2.10 15.04
N LEU A 905 29.88 3.39 15.28
CA LEU A 905 30.87 4.46 14.98
C LEU A 905 32.17 4.26 15.79
N LEU A 906 32.07 3.75 17.02
CA LEU A 906 33.24 3.39 17.83
C LEU A 906 33.95 2.17 17.22
N ARG A 907 33.17 1.10 17.00
CA ARG A 907 33.66 -0.21 16.58
C ARG A 907 34.28 -0.22 15.19
N ASN A 908 33.73 0.55 14.24
CA ASN A 908 34.23 0.61 12.87
C ASN A 908 35.25 1.73 12.63
N GLY A 909 35.66 2.46 13.68
CA GLY A 909 36.65 3.52 13.61
C GLY A 909 36.17 4.84 13.00
N THR A 910 34.89 4.98 12.64
CA THR A 910 34.36 6.22 12.04
C THR A 910 34.50 7.41 13.00
N LEU A 911 34.17 7.24 14.30
CA LEU A 911 34.33 8.32 15.27
C LEU A 911 35.80 8.67 15.49
N ALA A 912 36.68 7.67 15.55
CA ALA A 912 38.12 7.88 15.72
C ALA A 912 38.71 8.69 14.54
N ALA A 913 38.33 8.35 13.31
CA ALA A 913 38.73 9.09 12.11
C ALA A 913 38.20 10.53 12.14
N LEU A 914 36.93 10.72 12.50
CA LEU A 914 36.31 12.03 12.58
C LEU A 914 36.97 12.92 13.66
N LEU A 915 37.30 12.37 14.83
CA LEU A 915 37.99 13.09 15.90
C LEU A 915 39.45 13.40 15.57
N ARG A 916 40.13 12.59 14.74
CA ARG A 916 41.46 12.92 14.21
C ARG A 916 41.41 14.08 13.23
N GLU A 917 40.40 14.12 12.36
CA GLU A 917 40.19 15.25 11.44
C GLU A 917 39.72 16.51 12.19
N ARG A 918 38.89 16.33 13.22
CA ARG A 918 38.25 17.41 14.00
C ARG A 918 38.49 17.21 15.51
N PRO A 919 39.69 17.53 16.03
CA PRO A 919 39.99 17.38 17.46
C PRO A 919 39.09 18.22 18.37
N GLN A 920 38.58 19.34 17.87
CA GLN A 920 37.67 20.23 18.59
C GLN A 920 36.20 19.80 18.56
N LEU A 921 35.85 18.72 17.85
CA LEU A 921 34.48 18.20 17.82
C LEU A 921 34.03 17.80 19.23
N LYS A 922 32.83 18.24 19.61
CA LYS A 922 32.25 18.02 20.95
C LYS A 922 30.86 17.38 20.88
N THR A 923 30.06 17.75 19.89
CA THR A 923 28.64 17.38 19.84
C THR A 923 28.29 16.61 18.56
N LEU A 924 27.49 15.55 18.70
CA LEU A 924 26.82 14.89 17.57
C LEU A 924 25.32 15.18 17.64
N MET A 925 24.71 15.54 16.52
CA MET A 925 23.26 15.56 16.37
C MET A 925 22.82 14.30 15.63
N LEU A 926 22.23 13.35 16.35
CA LEU A 926 21.66 12.12 15.80
C LEU A 926 20.19 12.33 15.43
N HIS A 927 19.75 11.86 14.26
CA HIS A 927 18.33 11.84 13.89
C HIS A 927 17.99 10.72 12.91
N ASN A 928 16.70 10.36 12.83
CA ASN A 928 16.20 9.42 11.83
C ASN A 928 16.25 10.03 10.42
N ILE A 929 16.48 9.19 9.40
CA ILE A 929 16.37 9.58 7.99
C ILE A 929 15.00 10.15 7.63
N ASP A 930 13.93 9.76 8.34
CA ASP A 930 12.56 10.20 8.07
C ASP A 930 12.04 11.34 8.96
N THR A 931 12.87 11.86 9.88
CA THR A 931 12.60 13.12 10.59
C THR A 931 13.07 14.30 9.73
N LEU A 932 12.34 14.59 8.65
CA LEU A 932 12.76 15.55 7.63
C LEU A 932 12.92 16.99 8.13
N GLY A 933 12.22 17.37 9.20
CA GLY A 933 12.33 18.70 9.81
C GLY A 933 13.56 18.91 10.69
N ALA A 934 14.30 17.85 11.05
CA ALA A 934 15.47 17.94 11.90
C ALA A 934 16.67 18.53 11.14
N ASN A 935 17.26 19.61 11.63
CA ASN A 935 18.51 20.17 11.14
C ASN A 935 19.41 20.59 12.32
N LEU A 936 20.68 20.89 12.04
CA LEU A 936 21.66 21.37 13.02
C LEU A 936 21.37 22.84 13.42
N ASP A 937 20.25 23.02 14.11
CA ASP A 937 19.72 24.32 14.54
C ASP A 937 20.63 24.95 15.62
N PRO A 938 21.11 26.20 15.41
CA PRO A 938 22.01 26.83 16.37
C PRO A 938 21.37 27.11 17.74
N ALA A 939 20.06 27.40 17.81
CA ALA A 939 19.40 27.66 19.09
C ALA A 939 19.33 26.38 19.93
N LEU A 940 18.96 25.25 19.33
CA LEU A 940 18.90 23.96 20.04
C LEU A 940 20.28 23.44 20.43
N LEU A 941 21.29 23.58 19.57
CA LEU A 941 22.68 23.29 19.94
C LEU A 941 23.11 24.13 21.14
N GLY A 942 22.82 25.44 21.13
CA GLY A 942 23.15 26.33 22.24
C GLY A 942 22.45 25.98 23.55
N ARG A 943 21.23 25.42 23.49
CA ARG A 943 20.51 24.89 24.67
C ARG A 943 21.12 23.60 25.18
N HIS A 944 21.52 22.69 24.29
CA HIS A 944 22.23 21.48 24.69
C HIS A 944 23.54 21.82 25.41
N LEU A 945 24.34 22.72 24.82
CA LEU A 945 25.60 23.20 25.42
C LEU A 945 25.40 23.90 26.77
N GLU A 946 24.29 24.65 26.94
CA GLU A 946 23.93 25.27 28.22
C GLU A 946 23.68 24.24 29.32
N SER A 947 23.03 23.14 28.95
CA SER A 947 22.53 22.16 29.90
C SER A 947 23.61 21.27 30.50
N GLY A 948 24.77 21.16 29.84
CA GLY A 948 25.83 20.21 30.19
C GLY A 948 25.36 18.74 30.17
N ALA A 949 24.30 18.43 29.43
CA ALA A 949 23.74 17.09 29.37
C ALA A 949 24.59 16.17 28.50
N THR A 950 24.69 14.88 28.89
CA THR A 950 25.26 13.85 28.02
C THR A 950 24.38 13.66 26.79
N LEU A 951 23.06 13.59 26.99
CA LEU A 951 22.07 13.45 25.94
C LEU A 951 20.96 14.50 26.09
N SER A 952 20.56 15.15 25.01
CA SER A 952 19.34 15.95 24.96
C SER A 952 18.41 15.43 23.86
N PHE A 953 17.25 14.91 24.24
CA PHE A 953 16.26 14.36 23.33
C PHE A 953 15.22 15.40 22.96
N GLU A 954 14.92 15.53 21.67
CA GLU A 954 13.80 16.34 21.22
C GLU A 954 12.49 15.54 21.27
N VAL A 955 11.45 16.16 21.82
CA VAL A 955 10.10 15.59 21.90
C VAL A 955 9.08 16.54 21.28
N ILE A 956 7.99 15.99 20.75
CA ILE A 956 6.85 16.76 20.24
C ILE A 956 5.60 16.43 21.03
N THR A 957 4.61 17.33 21.00
CA THR A 957 3.29 17.04 21.57
C THR A 957 2.62 15.91 20.80
N ARG A 958 2.04 14.97 21.54
CA ARG A 958 1.43 13.75 21.01
C ARG A 958 0.11 14.02 20.29
N ARG A 959 -0.05 13.41 19.13
CA ARG A 959 -1.32 13.24 18.41
C ARG A 959 -1.72 11.76 18.37
N LEU A 960 -2.95 11.48 17.94
CA LEU A 960 -3.49 10.12 17.86
C LEU A 960 -2.60 9.18 17.01
N GLU A 961 -2.03 9.69 15.91
CA GLU A 961 -1.16 8.94 15.01
C GLU A 961 0.25 8.67 15.60
N ASP A 962 0.66 9.40 16.62
CA ASP A 962 1.98 9.29 17.24
C ASP A 962 2.00 8.11 18.22
N ARG A 963 2.26 6.93 17.67
CA ARG A 963 2.37 5.67 18.43
C ARG A 963 3.80 5.27 18.69
N GLY A 964 4.09 4.92 19.93
CA GLY A 964 5.40 4.44 20.35
C GLY A 964 5.92 5.20 21.57
N GLY A 965 7.25 5.31 21.65
CA GLY A 965 7.91 5.80 22.85
C GLY A 965 7.45 7.20 23.28
N GLY A 966 7.09 7.31 24.55
CA GLY A 966 6.69 8.55 25.20
C GLY A 966 7.71 9.01 26.24
N LEU A 967 7.66 10.29 26.59
CA LEU A 967 8.37 10.80 27.75
C LEU A 967 7.49 10.62 28.99
N ALA A 968 8.02 9.99 30.02
CA ALA A 968 7.30 9.72 31.26
C ALA A 968 8.19 9.84 32.48
N ARG A 969 7.56 9.93 33.64
CA ARG A 969 8.18 9.66 34.94
C ARG A 969 7.86 8.22 35.31
N VAL A 970 8.89 7.37 35.40
CA VAL A 970 8.78 5.98 35.84
C VAL A 970 9.44 5.85 37.21
N ASP A 971 8.67 5.48 38.22
CA ASP A 971 9.11 5.35 39.61
C ASP A 971 9.91 6.59 40.08
N GLY A 972 9.38 7.79 39.78
CA GLY A 972 9.98 9.07 40.13
C GLY A 972 11.02 9.61 39.14
N ARG A 973 11.53 8.78 38.21
CA ARG A 973 12.59 9.17 37.27
C ARG A 973 12.04 9.54 35.89
N VAL A 974 12.43 10.71 35.38
CA VAL A 974 12.12 11.12 34.01
C VAL A 974 12.95 10.32 33.00
N ARG A 975 12.29 9.62 32.08
CA ARG A 975 12.93 8.82 31.02
C ARG A 975 12.00 8.65 29.84
N LEU A 976 12.58 8.26 28.70
CA LEU A 976 11.81 7.74 27.58
C LEU A 976 11.36 6.31 27.91
N VAL A 977 10.14 5.99 27.51
CA VAL A 977 9.55 4.66 27.66
C VAL A 977 9.00 4.27 26.30
N GLU A 978 9.57 3.24 25.71
CA GLU A 978 9.15 2.71 24.42
C GLU A 978 7.73 2.14 24.50
N GLY A 979 6.91 2.32 23.46
CA GLY A 979 5.50 1.90 23.49
C GLY A 979 5.33 0.40 23.76
N LEU A 980 6.26 -0.43 23.24
CA LEU A 980 6.32 -1.87 23.49
C LEU A 980 6.72 -2.24 24.93
N ALA A 981 7.22 -1.28 25.70
CA ALA A 981 7.55 -1.43 27.12
C ALA A 981 6.41 -0.99 28.04
N MET A 982 5.33 -0.41 27.52
CA MET A 982 4.20 0.02 28.34
C MET A 982 3.44 -1.19 28.91
N PRO A 983 3.17 -1.25 30.23
CA PRO A 983 2.40 -2.33 30.84
C PRO A 983 0.99 -2.47 30.27
N ARG A 984 0.37 -1.32 29.97
CA ARG A 984 -0.98 -1.16 29.41
C ARG A 984 -0.97 -0.01 28.41
N GLU A 985 -1.68 -0.15 27.29
CA GLU A 985 -1.76 0.87 26.23
C GLU A 985 -2.38 2.17 26.74
N GLU A 986 -3.37 2.10 27.65
CA GLU A 986 -4.01 3.26 28.29
C GLU A 986 -3.02 4.26 28.89
N LEU A 987 -1.91 3.77 29.49
CA LEU A 987 -0.92 4.64 30.12
C LEU A 987 -0.20 5.53 29.09
N GLU A 988 -0.04 5.07 27.85
CA GLU A 988 0.58 5.84 26.77
C GLU A 988 -0.26 7.09 26.43
N PHE A 989 -1.59 6.98 26.53
CA PHE A 989 -2.53 8.07 26.25
C PHE A 989 -2.53 9.17 27.31
N ASN A 990 -1.99 8.88 28.50
CA ASN A 990 -1.82 9.85 29.57
C ASN A 990 -0.51 10.67 29.42
N LEU A 991 0.32 10.39 28.41
CA LEU A 991 1.60 11.07 28.22
C LEU A 991 1.52 12.16 27.15
N THR A 992 1.93 13.37 27.51
CA THR A 992 1.83 14.56 26.64
C THR A 992 2.78 14.50 25.44
N TYR A 993 3.93 13.84 25.59
CA TYR A 993 5.02 13.95 24.62
C TYR A 993 5.37 12.63 23.94
N TYR A 994 5.71 12.75 22.64
CA TYR A 994 6.20 11.69 21.77
C TYR A 994 7.68 11.91 21.44
N ASN A 995 8.45 10.82 21.43
CA ASN A 995 9.88 10.84 21.14
C ASN A 995 10.17 10.98 19.63
N THR A 996 10.88 12.04 19.24
CA THR A 996 11.29 12.25 17.84
C THR A 996 12.54 11.44 17.46
N LEU A 997 13.23 10.88 18.46
CA LEU A 997 14.57 10.27 18.41
C LEU A 997 15.70 11.23 18.02
N THR A 998 15.42 12.50 17.70
CA THR A 998 16.47 13.49 17.49
C THR A 998 17.20 13.73 18.80
N THR A 999 18.49 13.45 18.83
CA THR A 999 19.31 13.46 20.05
C THR A 999 20.58 14.26 19.85
N TRP A 1000 20.84 15.19 20.75
CA TRP A 1000 22.11 15.91 20.85
C TRP A 1000 23.01 15.15 21.85
N VAL A 1001 24.22 14.80 21.44
CA VAL A 1001 25.13 13.92 22.18
C VAL A 1001 26.43 14.65 22.46
N ASP A 1002 26.79 14.78 23.72
CA ASP A 1002 28.15 15.17 24.10
C ASP A 1002 29.09 13.95 23.98
N ILE A 1003 30.12 14.08 23.14
CA ILE A 1003 31.00 12.97 22.78
C ILE A 1003 31.77 12.46 23.99
N ASP A 1004 32.37 13.35 24.78
CA ASP A 1004 33.25 12.95 25.87
C ASP A 1004 32.46 12.35 27.03
N ALA A 1005 31.30 12.93 27.36
CA ALA A 1005 30.40 12.37 28.36
C ALA A 1005 29.84 11.02 27.92
N MET A 1006 29.53 10.84 26.62
CA MET A 1006 29.07 9.54 26.11
C MET A 1006 30.19 8.49 26.15
N LEU A 1007 31.42 8.85 25.78
CA LEU A 1007 32.58 7.94 25.91
C LEU A 1007 32.81 7.54 27.37
N ALA A 1008 32.71 8.49 28.30
CA ALA A 1008 32.80 8.20 29.73
C ALA A 1008 31.71 7.22 30.20
N ALA A 1009 30.48 7.31 29.68
CA ALA A 1009 29.42 6.34 29.98
C ALA A 1009 29.71 4.92 29.46
N PHE A 1010 30.50 4.78 28.39
CA PHE A 1010 31.05 3.50 27.93
C PHE A 1010 32.29 3.04 28.73
N GLY A 1011 32.86 3.88 29.61
CA GLY A 1011 34.13 3.62 30.27
C GLY A 1011 35.35 3.82 29.34
N LEU A 1012 35.21 4.68 28.34
CA LEU A 1012 36.20 4.99 27.32
C LEU A 1012 36.62 6.46 27.37
N THR A 1013 37.80 6.74 26.84
CA THR A 1013 38.27 8.08 26.49
C THR A 1013 38.51 8.15 24.98
N ARG A 1014 38.75 9.36 24.44
CA ARG A 1014 39.10 9.51 23.01
C ARG A 1014 40.31 8.67 22.60
N ALA A 1015 41.29 8.47 23.49
CA ALA A 1015 42.51 7.70 23.23
C ALA A 1015 42.26 6.18 23.16
N ASP A 1016 41.14 5.69 23.69
CA ASP A 1016 40.81 4.26 23.69
C ASP A 1016 40.19 3.79 22.37
N LEU A 1017 39.80 4.71 21.48
CA LEU A 1017 39.02 4.39 20.28
C LEU A 1017 39.78 3.55 19.25
N ASP A 1018 41.12 3.58 19.26
CA ASP A 1018 41.93 2.73 18.38
C ASP A 1018 42.18 1.32 18.98
N ASN A 1019 41.71 1.04 20.21
CA ASN A 1019 41.82 -0.26 20.86
C ASN A 1019 40.52 -1.08 20.69
N GLU A 1020 40.41 -1.80 19.58
CA GLU A 1020 39.20 -2.55 19.21
C GLU A 1020 38.71 -3.54 20.29
N PRO A 1021 39.56 -4.37 20.93
CA PRO A 1021 39.12 -5.25 22.03
C PRO A 1021 38.51 -4.49 23.21
N ARG A 1022 39.09 -3.34 23.58
CA ARG A 1022 38.57 -2.49 24.67
C ARG A 1022 37.23 -1.88 24.30
N VAL A 1023 37.10 -1.36 23.07
CA VAL A 1023 35.85 -0.80 22.55
C VAL A 1023 34.76 -1.87 22.53
N LEU A 1024 35.05 -3.08 22.05
CA LEU A 1024 34.08 -4.17 22.00
C LEU A 1024 33.61 -4.59 23.40
N ALA A 1025 34.53 -4.69 24.37
CA ALA A 1025 34.19 -5.01 25.75
C ALA A 1025 33.31 -3.92 26.39
N ALA A 1026 33.62 -2.65 26.15
CA ALA A 1026 32.82 -1.51 26.61
C ALA A 1026 31.40 -1.52 26.03
N ILE A 1027 31.27 -1.77 24.72
CA ILE A 1027 29.96 -1.89 24.05
C ILE A 1027 29.14 -3.04 24.65
N ARG A 1028 29.75 -4.22 24.84
CA ARG A 1028 29.07 -5.38 25.45
C ARG A 1028 28.61 -5.08 26.88
N SER A 1029 29.45 -4.43 27.68
CA SER A 1029 29.14 -4.04 29.06
C SER A 1029 27.96 -3.08 29.16
N LEU A 1030 27.89 -2.05 28.31
CA LEU A 1030 26.74 -1.16 28.27
C LEU A 1030 25.49 -1.86 27.71
N ALA A 1031 25.62 -2.60 26.60
CA ALA A 1031 24.50 -3.29 25.95
C ALA A 1031 23.80 -4.31 26.86
N ALA A 1032 24.54 -4.96 27.75
CA ALA A 1032 24.00 -5.90 28.74
C ALA A 1032 23.05 -5.23 29.76
N ARG A 1033 23.15 -3.91 29.95
CA ARG A 1033 22.32 -3.12 30.87
C ARG A 1033 21.12 -2.45 30.19
N VAL A 1034 21.10 -2.48 28.86
CA VAL A 1034 19.97 -2.00 28.04
C VAL A 1034 18.99 -3.18 27.83
N PRO A 1035 17.66 -2.98 27.90
CA PRO A 1035 16.68 -4.02 27.63
C PRO A 1035 16.87 -4.69 26.25
N THR A 1036 16.43 -5.94 26.12
CA THR A 1036 16.35 -6.64 24.83
C THR A 1036 14.87 -6.86 24.52
N TYR A 1037 14.39 -6.27 23.44
CA TYR A 1037 12.98 -6.38 23.04
C TYR A 1037 12.79 -7.40 21.95
N ILE A 1038 11.75 -8.22 22.06
CA ILE A 1038 11.30 -9.11 20.99
C ILE A 1038 10.23 -8.40 20.17
N THR A 1039 10.41 -8.36 18.85
CA THR A 1039 9.42 -7.79 17.93
C THR A 1039 9.05 -8.80 16.86
N LEU A 1040 7.79 -8.72 16.40
CA LEU A 1040 7.33 -9.45 15.23
C LEU A 1040 7.44 -8.57 14.00
N LYS A 1041 8.01 -9.10 12.92
CA LYS A 1041 8.03 -8.46 11.60
C LYS A 1041 7.57 -9.45 10.55
N ASP A 1042 7.04 -8.92 9.47
CA ASP A 1042 6.64 -9.70 8.31
C ASP A 1042 7.77 -9.77 7.28
N VAL A 1043 8.07 -10.97 6.80
CA VAL A 1043 9.03 -11.21 5.70
C VAL A 1043 8.34 -11.83 4.51
N LYS A 1044 8.70 -11.34 3.33
CA LYS A 1044 8.18 -11.80 2.05
C LYS A 1044 8.98 -13.00 1.56
N LYS A 1045 8.30 -14.08 1.19
CA LYS A 1045 8.87 -15.25 0.55
C LYS A 1045 8.28 -15.37 -0.85
N ARG A 1046 9.10 -15.13 -1.87
CA ARG A 1046 8.68 -15.22 -3.27
C ARG A 1046 8.91 -16.61 -3.84
N TRP A 1047 7.97 -17.07 -4.66
CA TRP A 1047 8.03 -18.35 -5.35
C TRP A 1047 7.32 -18.25 -6.71
N GLY A 1048 7.51 -19.27 -7.57
CA GLY A 1048 6.91 -19.31 -8.91
C GLY A 1048 7.25 -18.11 -9.79
N HIS A 1049 6.25 -17.60 -10.53
CA HIS A 1049 6.34 -16.47 -11.45
C HIS A 1049 5.91 -15.14 -10.80
N GLY A 1050 6.30 -14.91 -9.54
CA GLY A 1050 6.04 -13.65 -8.82
C GLY A 1050 4.97 -13.75 -7.72
N GLN A 1051 4.62 -14.97 -7.28
CA GLN A 1051 3.83 -15.18 -6.07
C GLN A 1051 4.64 -14.79 -4.82
N GLU A 1052 3.96 -14.30 -3.79
CA GLU A 1052 4.58 -13.78 -2.58
C GLU A 1052 3.74 -14.15 -1.35
N ASP A 1053 4.37 -14.85 -0.41
CA ASP A 1053 3.79 -15.14 0.90
C ASP A 1053 4.43 -14.26 1.96
N VAL A 1054 3.65 -13.94 2.99
CA VAL A 1054 4.10 -13.12 4.12
C VAL A 1054 4.11 -13.98 5.37
N PHE A 1055 5.29 -14.16 5.96
CA PHE A 1055 5.48 -14.93 7.20
C PHE A 1055 5.88 -14.00 8.34
N PRO A 1056 5.29 -14.17 9.54
CA PRO A 1056 5.77 -13.48 10.73
C PRO A 1056 7.09 -14.10 11.19
N VAL A 1057 8.05 -13.27 11.58
CA VAL A 1057 9.33 -13.66 12.16
C VAL A 1057 9.60 -12.87 13.43
N ALA A 1058 10.26 -13.51 14.39
CA ALA A 1058 10.74 -12.85 15.59
C ALA A 1058 12.13 -12.25 15.35
N GLN A 1059 12.32 -11.04 15.87
CA GLN A 1059 13.57 -10.28 15.87
C GLN A 1059 13.81 -9.75 17.27
N PHE A 1060 15.08 -9.52 17.63
CA PHE A 1060 15.42 -8.80 18.85
C PHE A 1060 16.02 -7.42 18.53
N GLU A 1061 15.70 -6.43 19.36
CA GLU A 1061 16.17 -5.05 19.19
C GLU A 1061 16.59 -4.45 20.54
N LYS A 1062 17.63 -3.60 20.52
CA LYS A 1062 17.97 -2.68 21.62
C LYS A 1062 17.76 -1.23 21.17
N LEU A 1063 17.14 -0.41 22.01
CA LEU A 1063 16.67 0.91 21.63
C LEU A 1063 17.49 2.02 22.33
N TRP A 1064 17.86 3.05 21.57
CA TRP A 1064 18.63 4.20 22.03
C TRP A 1064 17.92 5.00 23.13
N GLY A 1065 16.58 5.04 23.13
CA GLY A 1065 15.79 5.76 24.14
C GLY A 1065 15.99 5.21 25.56
N ASP A 1066 16.29 3.92 25.70
CA ASP A 1066 16.49 3.27 27.00
C ASP A 1066 17.74 3.76 27.75
N LEU A 1067 18.67 4.44 27.07
CA LEU A 1067 19.81 5.08 27.72
C LEU A 1067 19.38 6.10 28.77
N THR A 1068 18.20 6.71 28.60
CA THR A 1068 17.63 7.66 29.57
C THR A 1068 17.29 7.00 30.92
N ALA A 1069 17.17 5.67 30.96
CA ALA A 1069 16.96 4.90 32.18
C ALA A 1069 18.26 4.67 33.00
N LEU A 1070 19.44 4.86 32.41
CA LEU A 1070 20.73 4.59 33.07
C LEU A 1070 21.17 5.78 33.95
N PRO A 1071 21.36 5.62 35.27
CA PRO A 1071 21.64 6.73 36.20
C PRO A 1071 22.84 7.61 35.84
N GLU A 1072 23.87 7.03 35.25
CA GLU A 1072 25.10 7.71 34.86
C GLU A 1072 24.95 8.59 33.60
N ILE A 1073 23.84 8.46 32.86
CA ILE A 1073 23.58 9.23 31.64
C ILE A 1073 22.68 10.42 31.95
N ASN A 1074 23.28 11.60 32.10
CA ASN A 1074 22.53 12.85 32.30
C ASN A 1074 21.74 13.20 31.04
N SER A 1075 20.42 12.99 31.10
CA SER A 1075 19.50 13.18 29.98
C SER A 1075 18.60 14.41 30.20
N LYS A 1076 18.40 15.21 29.15
CA LYS A 1076 17.47 16.36 29.11
C LYS A 1076 16.50 16.23 27.95
N PHE A 1077 15.38 16.93 28.03
CA PHE A 1077 14.28 16.85 27.07
C PHE A 1077 13.89 18.23 26.57
N LEU A 1078 13.86 18.40 25.24
CA LEU A 1078 13.59 19.65 24.56
C LEU A 1078 12.27 19.52 23.80
N VAL A 1079 11.25 20.32 24.16
CA VAL A 1079 9.97 20.32 23.44
C VAL A 1079 10.13 21.16 22.18
N VAL A 1080 9.98 20.55 21.00
CA VAL A 1080 10.17 21.22 19.70
C VAL A 1080 8.86 21.32 18.91
N PRO A 1081 8.78 22.19 17.88
CA PRO A 1081 7.63 22.24 17.00
C PRO A 1081 7.41 20.93 16.24
N ARG A 1082 6.14 20.56 15.99
CA ARG A 1082 5.79 19.33 15.26
C ARG A 1082 6.45 19.25 13.87
N LEU A 1083 6.52 20.38 13.15
CA LEU A 1083 7.15 20.46 11.82
C LEU A 1083 8.62 20.00 11.82
N ARG A 1084 9.31 20.17 12.94
CA ARG A 1084 10.69 19.71 13.15
C ARG A 1084 10.77 18.22 13.48
N GLY A 1085 9.94 17.76 14.41
CA GLY A 1085 10.09 16.45 15.05
C GLY A 1085 9.25 15.31 14.47
N GLN A 1086 8.23 15.59 13.66
CA GLN A 1086 7.39 14.55 13.08
C GLN A 1086 8.16 13.65 12.11
N GLN A 1087 7.72 12.40 12.01
CA GLN A 1087 8.40 11.37 11.25
C GLN A 1087 7.51 10.87 10.10
N LEU A 1088 8.07 10.80 8.90
CA LEU A 1088 7.35 10.36 7.71
C LEU A 1088 7.57 8.85 7.48
N LYS A 1089 6.78 8.02 8.16
CA LYS A 1089 6.98 6.55 8.27
C LYS A 1089 6.46 5.76 7.08
N GLU A 1090 5.38 6.19 6.45
CA GLU A 1090 4.72 5.51 5.34
C GLU A 1090 4.23 6.47 4.26
N GLN A 1091 4.10 5.98 3.03
CA GLN A 1091 3.75 6.83 1.87
C GLN A 1091 2.36 7.46 1.98
N ALA A 1092 1.42 6.82 2.69
CA ALA A 1092 0.07 7.36 2.89
C ALA A 1092 0.05 8.67 3.69
N GLN A 1093 1.12 8.98 4.43
CA GLN A 1093 1.24 10.22 5.19
C GLN A 1093 1.66 11.42 4.33
N LEU A 1094 2.09 11.20 3.09
CA LEU A 1094 2.63 12.25 2.22
C LEU A 1094 1.62 13.37 1.93
N ASP A 1095 0.35 13.05 1.70
CA ASP A 1095 -0.67 14.07 1.39
C ASP A 1095 -0.93 15.00 2.56
N GLY A 1096 -1.16 14.42 3.75
CA GLY A 1096 -1.33 15.21 4.97
C GLY A 1096 -0.10 16.08 5.27
N TRP A 1097 1.10 15.55 5.04
CA TRP A 1097 2.38 16.25 5.25
C TRP A 1097 2.65 17.37 4.22
N LEU A 1098 2.17 17.23 2.97
CA LEU A 1098 2.19 18.35 2.02
C LEU A 1098 1.19 19.44 2.44
N ARG A 1099 -0.05 19.04 2.75
CA ARG A 1099 -1.18 19.96 2.98
C ARG A 1099 -1.06 20.75 4.28
N ASP A 1100 -0.45 20.18 5.32
CA ASP A 1100 -0.22 20.90 6.59
C ASP A 1100 1.02 21.82 6.57
N GLY A 1101 1.65 22.01 5.41
CA GLY A 1101 2.76 22.95 5.21
C GLY A 1101 4.13 22.39 5.61
N SER A 1102 4.20 21.13 6.02
CA SER A 1102 5.45 20.52 6.49
C SER A 1102 6.49 20.39 5.39
N ALA A 1103 6.07 20.14 4.15
CA ALA A 1103 6.96 20.10 3.00
C ALA A 1103 7.62 21.46 2.72
N ALA A 1104 6.82 22.53 2.74
CA ALA A 1104 7.32 23.90 2.55
C ALA A 1104 8.27 24.31 3.68
N TYR A 1105 7.98 23.90 4.92
CA TYR A 1105 8.89 24.09 6.04
C TYR A 1105 10.23 23.38 5.80
N VAL A 1106 10.22 22.10 5.41
CA VAL A 1106 11.45 21.35 5.11
C VAL A 1106 12.23 21.99 3.96
N GLU A 1107 11.55 22.37 2.88
CA GLU A 1107 12.20 23.04 1.74
C GLU A 1107 12.90 24.34 2.16
N SER A 1108 12.30 25.10 3.09
CA SER A 1108 12.91 26.32 3.64
C SER A 1108 14.21 26.10 4.41
N LEU A 1109 14.44 24.87 4.90
CA LEU A 1109 15.66 24.48 5.61
C LEU A 1109 16.79 24.01 4.67
N CYS A 1110 16.47 23.74 3.41
CA CYS A 1110 17.41 23.17 2.44
C CYS A 1110 18.14 24.28 1.66
N ASP A 1111 19.35 23.95 1.20
CA ASP A 1111 20.03 24.62 0.10
C ASP A 1111 20.46 23.54 -0.90
N PHE A 1112 19.74 23.43 -2.01
CA PHE A 1112 20.03 22.45 -3.06
C PHE A 1112 21.05 23.04 -4.04
N SER A 1113 22.03 22.25 -4.49
CA SER A 1113 22.94 22.69 -5.54
C SER A 1113 22.14 23.04 -6.81
N GLN A 1114 22.55 24.12 -7.48
CA GLN A 1114 21.97 24.52 -8.78
C GLN A 1114 22.45 23.62 -9.93
N GLY A 1115 23.44 22.75 -9.69
CA GLY A 1115 23.94 21.76 -10.64
C GLY A 1115 23.23 20.43 -10.46
N GLY A 1116 22.46 20.01 -11.46
CA GLY A 1116 21.91 18.66 -11.57
C GLY A 1116 21.21 18.49 -12.89
#